data_AF-A0A812QUH7-F1
#
_entry.id   AF-A0A812QUH7-F1
#
_cell.length_a   1.000
_cell.length_b   1.000
_cell.length_c   1.000
_cell.angle_alpha   90.00
_cell.angle_beta   90.00
_cell.angle_gamma   90.00
#
_symmetry.space_group_name_H-M   'P 1'
#
loop_
_entity.id
_entity.type
_entity.pdbx_description
1 polymer ?
#
loop_
_entity_poly.entity_id
_entity_poly.type
_entity_poly.pdbx_seq_one_letter_code
_entity_poly.pdbx_strand_id
1 'polypeptide(L)'
;MSRRVVITGAGAVTGFGPGIEPLFNALLEGRSSIGPMTCVSPGGFPCQVAAEVRDFKARDYVPKHYRKAVKVMARDIELAVGAALEAVRNAGLVTKGTNEDESAEVTYAPQRVGCHIGAGLIAADVNELAYAMVTSSDGAGQISYDAWGETGMGNLTPLWLLKYLPNMLACHVTIIHDARGPSNTITCSEASGILSLGESLRVIQRGDAEMCYSGSAESKLNHTGLVRMQFAELLAPIALDDFEESDPASYYAPYTDNARGGVPGEAGGILILEELQSATERGATPMAEVVGFGAGHAPASDDPSERARGLATAIRTALKDASLEPGAISAVLPHASSVKKQDEEEMAALRAVFGNDLDAVPLVPVVQAIGETMAGGGSVACAVGAMMLREQKTPKRTIGDAPGGALEHVLVCTNSIAGQNAALNHPKTFRGKRPNVIGTLPHASRPTGDNTMTDRRPTLRNDELDPALTEVSRSVIGCAIEIHKAIGPGFDEGVYEKALSAELDAEGVDHKLGHDFTIEYRGKEIGTHRVSLFVDDRFVVQVLADDRELGLIINFHRRRLKDGGLVRTLVTLEPNGQRVVITGMGWVTPLGTDLDGVWRRLLAGECAIAPVSRYRADKFATNFAAQAEIPSLDGVLYNAESHATAQPHALFALRATASAWKQAGLGDPASAGTLLSKDSGVAPERIGVYLGAGEGVPDFERLAQVNLESWAEDRRAVDDAKWAERALALLTPHKEFEQEPNIAVSRVARTFGAIGPALNCMTACAASTQSVGEAAALIRRGDADVMIAGGAHSMIHPLGMTGFIRLTAMSTRTDDPAHAARPFDSTRDGFVMGEGAGIVILESLESARRRGATPLAEVAGFGSSADAYRITDIQPEGEGAQAAIRQALTQAGLTPEQTDESGRPAVHYISAHGTGTKENDSIETRAVKAVFGDLAPKIPFSSVKSMMGHLIQAAGTVELMTCIKAIETGWVPPTINLNAPDPVCELDYVPNEARDYTAQGGVHAALSNGFGFGGQNNTLLVRKSLLVRLAIASAVLFALGIVGLVAAGWYASKLMREEPAWWAGADVSQIEDAPRRARLLEQGVTTALHEPRESDEPWSVRMTDDDVNAWLEHRLGSWLENRSMDLPSDFNAPRVRVEGGRVTVGFKSPDPRIPGVLAVEFTPELTENGALRAASRSFSMGNMRRARPWKTSWACCWNPGGRSRPTSC
;
A
#
# COMPACT_ATOMS: atom_id res chain seq x y z
N MET A 1 18.95 -10.86 1.83
CA MET A 1 18.49 -11.00 0.43
C MET A 1 16.99 -11.24 0.46
N SER A 2 16.25 -10.87 -0.60
CA SER A 2 14.86 -11.29 -0.78
C SER A 2 14.77 -12.80 -1.01
N ARG A 3 13.63 -13.41 -0.66
CA ARG A 3 13.36 -14.82 -1.01
C ARG A 3 13.11 -14.94 -2.52
N ARG A 4 13.60 -16.02 -3.13
CA ARG A 4 13.37 -16.31 -4.55
C ARG A 4 12.04 -17.07 -4.71
N VAL A 5 11.31 -16.80 -5.78
CA VAL A 5 9.94 -17.31 -5.97
C VAL A 5 9.82 -18.03 -7.31
N VAL A 6 9.24 -19.23 -7.28
CA VAL A 6 9.12 -20.13 -8.43
C VAL A 6 7.69 -20.56 -8.69
N ILE A 7 7.37 -20.80 -9.96
CA ILE A 7 6.17 -21.54 -10.36
C ILE A 7 6.50 -23.02 -10.26
N THR A 8 5.79 -23.75 -9.39
CA THR A 8 5.94 -25.21 -9.23
C THR A 8 4.83 -26.00 -9.90
N GLY A 9 3.67 -25.38 -10.14
CA GLY A 9 2.58 -25.97 -10.90
C GLY A 9 1.63 -24.92 -11.47
N ALA A 10 1.00 -25.28 -12.59
CA ALA A 10 0.04 -24.45 -13.30
C ALA A 10 -1.26 -25.21 -13.55
N GLY A 11 -2.38 -24.61 -13.17
CA GLY A 11 -3.73 -25.07 -13.48
C GLY A 11 -4.44 -24.07 -14.37
N ALA A 12 -5.08 -24.57 -15.42
CA ALA A 12 -5.91 -23.79 -16.32
C ALA A 12 -7.26 -24.47 -16.50
N VAL A 13 -8.30 -23.70 -16.75
CA VAL A 13 -9.62 -24.16 -17.20
C VAL A 13 -10.02 -23.22 -18.34
N THR A 14 -10.08 -23.74 -19.57
CA THR A 14 -10.32 -22.97 -20.80
C THR A 14 -11.24 -23.76 -21.75
N GLY A 15 -11.56 -23.22 -22.93
CA GLY A 15 -12.34 -23.96 -23.94
C GLY A 15 -11.68 -25.24 -24.49
N PHE A 16 -10.41 -25.52 -24.14
CA PHE A 16 -9.77 -26.83 -24.37
C PHE A 16 -9.93 -27.81 -23.21
N GLY A 17 -10.66 -27.43 -22.17
CA GLY A 17 -10.87 -28.20 -20.95
C GLY A 17 -9.96 -27.79 -19.77
N PRO A 18 -9.93 -28.61 -18.72
CA PRO A 18 -9.12 -28.41 -17.51
C PRO A 18 -7.70 -28.99 -17.66
N GLY A 19 -6.74 -28.35 -16.98
CA GLY A 19 -5.31 -28.64 -17.03
C GLY A 19 -4.54 -27.70 -17.97
N ILE A 20 -3.26 -27.46 -17.70
CA ILE A 20 -2.41 -26.59 -18.54
C ILE A 20 -1.92 -27.30 -19.81
N GLU A 21 -1.64 -28.61 -19.76
CA GLU A 21 -1.19 -29.38 -20.93
C GLU A 21 -2.20 -29.42 -22.11
N PRO A 22 -3.53 -29.59 -21.94
CA PRO A 22 -4.49 -29.50 -23.05
C PRO A 22 -4.47 -28.15 -23.79
N LEU A 23 -4.39 -27.04 -23.05
CA LEU A 23 -4.23 -25.69 -23.59
C LEU A 23 -2.90 -25.55 -24.34
N PHE A 24 -1.79 -25.93 -23.72
CA PHE A 24 -0.46 -25.76 -24.31
C PHE A 24 -0.29 -26.58 -25.60
N ASN A 25 -0.80 -27.81 -25.64
CA ASN A 25 -0.79 -28.62 -26.86
C ASN A 25 -1.67 -27.99 -27.96
N ALA A 26 -2.84 -27.42 -27.63
CA ALA A 26 -3.67 -26.71 -28.60
C ALA A 26 -2.96 -25.50 -29.22
N LEU A 27 -2.22 -24.74 -28.41
CA LEU A 27 -1.40 -23.61 -28.83
C LEU A 27 -0.22 -24.02 -29.75
N LEU A 28 0.42 -25.16 -29.49
CA LEU A 28 1.45 -25.74 -30.36
C LEU A 28 0.86 -26.26 -31.70
N GLU A 29 -0.38 -26.73 -31.69
CA GLU A 29 -1.10 -27.17 -32.89
C GLU A 29 -1.71 -25.99 -33.68
N GLY A 30 -1.85 -24.83 -33.06
CA GLY A 30 -2.44 -23.61 -33.63
C GLY A 30 -3.97 -23.63 -33.67
N ARG A 31 -4.61 -24.40 -32.78
CA ARG A 31 -6.07 -24.49 -32.64
C ARG A 31 -6.63 -23.30 -31.85
N SER A 32 -7.94 -23.07 -32.01
CA SER A 32 -8.75 -22.17 -31.18
C SER A 32 -9.96 -22.93 -30.63
N SER A 33 -10.48 -22.51 -29.48
CA SER A 33 -11.75 -22.99 -28.92
C SER A 33 -12.94 -22.07 -29.21
N ILE A 34 -12.76 -21.04 -30.03
CA ILE A 34 -13.85 -20.20 -30.54
C ILE A 34 -14.80 -21.05 -31.40
N GLY A 35 -16.10 -20.97 -31.11
CA GLY A 35 -17.17 -21.62 -31.87
C GLY A 35 -18.53 -20.98 -31.62
N PRO A 36 -19.64 -21.58 -32.12
CA PRO A 36 -21.00 -21.06 -31.90
C PRO A 36 -21.32 -20.92 -30.41
N MET A 37 -21.85 -19.78 -29.96
CA MET A 37 -22.18 -19.56 -28.54
C MET A 37 -23.41 -20.40 -28.12
N THR A 38 -23.36 -21.00 -26.92
CA THR A 38 -24.39 -21.90 -26.38
C THR A 38 -24.79 -21.62 -24.93
N CYS A 39 -24.02 -20.83 -24.18
CA CYS A 39 -24.33 -20.41 -22.80
C CYS A 39 -25.63 -19.59 -22.67
N VAL A 40 -25.94 -18.79 -23.69
CA VAL A 40 -27.20 -18.05 -23.90
C VAL A 40 -27.58 -18.15 -25.38
N SER A 41 -28.85 -17.96 -25.75
CA SER A 41 -29.20 -17.84 -27.16
C SER A 41 -28.56 -16.58 -27.76
N PRO A 42 -27.75 -16.70 -28.85
CA PRO A 42 -26.99 -15.58 -29.39
C PRO A 42 -27.84 -14.56 -30.18
N GLY A 43 -29.15 -14.78 -30.32
CA GLY A 43 -30.04 -13.79 -30.95
C GLY A 43 -30.00 -12.45 -30.21
N GLY A 44 -30.05 -11.33 -30.93
CA GLY A 44 -29.99 -9.98 -30.35
C GLY A 44 -28.60 -9.50 -29.91
N PHE A 45 -27.64 -10.40 -29.70
CA PHE A 45 -26.23 -10.04 -29.45
C PHE A 45 -25.46 -9.87 -30.77
N PRO A 46 -24.63 -8.81 -30.92
CA PRO A 46 -23.84 -8.62 -32.15
C PRO A 46 -22.71 -9.63 -32.35
N CYS A 47 -22.21 -10.26 -31.29
CA CYS A 47 -21.27 -11.38 -31.37
C CYS A 47 -22.01 -12.68 -31.00
N GLN A 48 -22.01 -13.65 -31.91
CA GLN A 48 -22.76 -14.90 -31.80
C GLN A 48 -21.87 -16.15 -31.61
N VAL A 49 -20.57 -15.92 -31.43
CA VAL A 49 -19.54 -16.94 -31.23
C VAL A 49 -18.77 -16.64 -29.94
N ALA A 50 -18.27 -17.68 -29.28
CA ALA A 50 -17.59 -17.59 -27.99
C ALA A 50 -16.57 -18.71 -27.82
N ALA A 51 -15.61 -18.50 -26.91
CA ALA A 51 -14.67 -19.52 -26.45
C ALA A 51 -15.10 -20.06 -25.07
N GLU A 52 -16.03 -21.01 -25.09
CA GLU A 52 -16.73 -21.53 -23.91
C GLU A 52 -16.01 -22.72 -23.24
N VAL A 53 -15.97 -22.78 -21.90
CA VAL A 53 -15.47 -23.96 -21.16
C VAL A 53 -16.59 -25.02 -21.12
N ARG A 54 -16.65 -25.83 -22.17
CA ARG A 54 -17.66 -26.89 -22.29
C ARG A 54 -17.42 -28.06 -21.33
N ASP A 55 -18.51 -28.71 -20.95
CA ASP A 55 -18.60 -29.89 -20.07
C ASP A 55 -18.02 -29.82 -18.64
N PHE A 56 -17.36 -28.74 -18.26
CA PHE A 56 -16.80 -28.51 -16.92
C PHE A 56 -17.88 -28.38 -15.82
N LYS A 57 -17.63 -28.99 -14.66
CA LYS A 57 -18.57 -29.11 -13.52
C LYS A 57 -17.80 -28.99 -12.19
N ALA A 58 -17.85 -27.84 -11.51
CA ALA A 58 -17.02 -27.58 -10.32
C ALA A 58 -17.20 -28.58 -9.17
N ARG A 59 -18.37 -29.23 -9.05
CA ARG A 59 -18.62 -30.32 -8.08
C ARG A 59 -17.60 -31.46 -8.14
N ASP A 60 -17.01 -31.69 -9.32
CA ASP A 60 -16.06 -32.77 -9.59
C ASP A 60 -14.60 -32.31 -9.31
N TYR A 61 -14.41 -31.02 -8.99
CA TYR A 61 -13.18 -30.33 -8.59
C TYR A 61 -13.20 -29.84 -7.12
N VAL A 62 -14.14 -30.31 -6.31
CA VAL A 62 -14.18 -30.03 -4.86
C VAL A 62 -14.36 -31.31 -4.02
N PRO A 63 -13.86 -31.33 -2.77
CA PRO A 63 -14.09 -32.43 -1.85
C PRO A 63 -15.57 -32.76 -1.66
N LYS A 64 -15.89 -34.03 -1.45
CA LYS A 64 -17.24 -34.59 -1.21
C LYS A 64 -18.03 -33.78 -0.17
N HIS A 65 -17.36 -33.36 0.91
CA HIS A 65 -17.97 -32.57 1.98
C HIS A 65 -18.34 -31.15 1.54
N TYR A 66 -17.58 -30.58 0.59
CA TYR A 66 -17.73 -29.21 0.09
C TYR A 66 -18.68 -29.08 -1.11
N ARG A 67 -19.03 -30.19 -1.79
CA ARG A 67 -19.92 -30.22 -2.98
C ARG A 67 -21.27 -29.50 -2.84
N LYS A 68 -21.75 -29.25 -1.61
CA LYS A 68 -22.96 -28.43 -1.38
C LYS A 68 -22.73 -26.94 -1.66
N ALA A 69 -21.53 -26.42 -1.40
CA ALA A 69 -21.18 -25.00 -1.58
C ALA A 69 -21.13 -24.58 -3.07
N VAL A 70 -20.96 -25.53 -4.00
CA VAL A 70 -21.02 -25.26 -5.44
C VAL A 70 -22.35 -24.63 -5.87
N LYS A 71 -23.44 -24.85 -5.12
CA LYS A 71 -24.74 -24.20 -5.36
C LYS A 71 -24.75 -22.68 -5.13
N VAL A 72 -23.71 -22.13 -4.49
CA VAL A 72 -23.54 -20.69 -4.28
C VAL A 72 -22.25 -20.16 -4.94
N MET A 73 -21.72 -20.88 -5.93
CA MET A 73 -20.69 -20.38 -6.82
C MET A 73 -21.36 -19.77 -8.07
N ALA A 74 -20.90 -18.59 -8.48
CA ALA A 74 -21.01 -18.15 -9.87
C ALA A 74 -19.93 -18.81 -10.75
N ARG A 75 -20.03 -18.62 -12.06
CA ARG A 75 -19.16 -19.29 -13.05
C ARG A 75 -17.68 -18.98 -12.85
N ASP A 76 -17.36 -17.74 -12.53
CA ASP A 76 -16.01 -17.23 -12.25
C ASP A 76 -15.35 -17.99 -11.09
N ILE A 77 -16.15 -18.28 -10.05
CA ILE A 77 -15.75 -19.05 -8.87
C ILE A 77 -15.58 -20.53 -9.21
N GLU A 78 -16.49 -21.11 -10.02
CA GLU A 78 -16.35 -22.47 -10.53
C GLU A 78 -15.02 -22.68 -11.27
N LEU A 79 -14.66 -21.73 -12.15
CA LEU A 79 -13.43 -21.75 -12.94
C LEU A 79 -12.18 -21.58 -12.05
N ALA A 80 -12.20 -20.64 -11.11
CA ALA A 80 -11.10 -20.42 -10.16
C ALA A 80 -10.80 -21.67 -9.31
N VAL A 81 -11.84 -22.32 -8.79
CA VAL A 81 -11.72 -23.53 -7.97
C VAL A 81 -11.23 -24.73 -8.79
N GLY A 82 -11.70 -24.87 -10.04
CA GLY A 82 -11.16 -25.88 -10.97
C GLY A 82 -9.67 -25.68 -11.25
N ALA A 83 -9.27 -24.45 -11.60
CA ALA A 83 -7.89 -24.11 -11.88
C ALA A 83 -6.99 -24.29 -10.64
N ALA A 84 -7.46 -23.93 -9.44
CA ALA A 84 -6.70 -24.12 -8.20
C ALA A 84 -6.41 -25.60 -7.90
N LEU A 85 -7.38 -26.50 -8.10
CA LEU A 85 -7.15 -27.94 -7.91
C LEU A 85 -6.20 -28.52 -8.96
N GLU A 86 -6.30 -28.10 -10.22
CA GLU A 86 -5.34 -28.50 -11.25
C GLU A 86 -3.93 -27.99 -10.97
N ALA A 87 -3.78 -26.77 -10.44
CA ALA A 87 -2.49 -26.21 -10.05
C ALA A 87 -1.84 -27.02 -8.90
N VAL A 88 -2.62 -27.42 -7.89
CA VAL A 88 -2.19 -28.30 -6.79
C VAL A 88 -1.76 -29.68 -7.31
N ARG A 89 -2.52 -30.26 -8.25
CA ARG A 89 -2.19 -31.53 -8.92
C ARG A 89 -0.89 -31.43 -9.71
N ASN A 90 -0.72 -30.36 -10.49
CA ASN A 90 0.46 -30.10 -11.32
C ASN A 90 1.72 -29.86 -10.46
N ALA A 91 1.59 -29.16 -9.32
CA ALA A 91 2.67 -28.93 -8.35
C ALA A 91 3.01 -30.14 -7.46
N GLY A 92 2.21 -31.23 -7.52
CA GLY A 92 2.38 -32.42 -6.67
C GLY A 92 2.15 -32.16 -5.18
N LEU A 93 1.19 -31.30 -4.83
CA LEU A 93 0.94 -30.86 -3.45
C LEU A 93 -0.16 -31.65 -2.72
N VAL A 94 0.06 -31.88 -1.42
CA VAL A 94 -0.94 -32.42 -0.50
C VAL A 94 -1.53 -31.28 0.32
N THR A 95 -2.85 -31.11 0.25
CA THR A 95 -3.62 -30.03 0.87
C THR A 95 -4.95 -30.59 1.38
N LYS A 96 -5.70 -29.84 2.19
CA LYS A 96 -7.05 -30.25 2.64
C LYS A 96 -8.00 -30.58 1.47
N GLY A 97 -7.83 -29.88 0.34
CA GLY A 97 -8.59 -30.11 -0.89
C GLY A 97 -8.22 -31.38 -1.67
N THR A 98 -7.06 -31.99 -1.38
CA THR A 98 -6.59 -33.24 -2.00
C THR A 98 -6.50 -34.44 -1.04
N ASN A 99 -6.58 -34.21 0.27
CA ASN A 99 -6.43 -35.20 1.34
C ASN A 99 -7.77 -35.52 2.03
N GLU A 100 -8.77 -36.00 1.28
CA GLU A 100 -10.15 -36.17 1.79
C GLU A 100 -10.27 -37.09 3.02
N ASP A 101 -9.38 -38.06 3.16
CA ASP A 101 -9.39 -39.07 4.23
C ASP A 101 -8.43 -38.73 5.39
N GLU A 102 -7.88 -37.50 5.43
CA GLU A 102 -6.94 -36.98 6.45
C GLU A 102 -5.72 -37.90 6.73
N SER A 103 -5.32 -38.69 5.73
CA SER A 103 -4.37 -39.81 5.88
C SER A 103 -2.91 -39.45 5.59
N ALA A 104 -2.67 -38.33 4.91
CA ALA A 104 -1.35 -37.76 4.67
C ALA A 104 -1.14 -36.45 5.45
N GLU A 105 0.11 -36.05 5.65
CA GLU A 105 0.45 -34.72 6.16
C GLU A 105 0.32 -33.68 5.03
N VAL A 106 -0.16 -32.46 5.36
CA VAL A 106 -0.24 -31.36 4.38
C VAL A 106 1.15 -30.79 4.11
N THR A 107 1.42 -30.40 2.86
CA THR A 107 2.79 -30.01 2.44
C THR A 107 3.28 -28.71 3.07
N TYR A 108 2.36 -27.81 3.43
CA TYR A 108 2.67 -26.53 4.08
C TYR A 108 1.69 -26.30 5.23
N ALA A 109 2.15 -25.62 6.29
CA ALA A 109 1.29 -25.22 7.40
C ALA A 109 0.26 -24.19 6.91
N PRO A 110 -1.05 -24.30 7.26
CA PRO A 110 -2.12 -23.40 6.82
C PRO A 110 -1.79 -21.90 6.88
N GLN A 111 -1.14 -21.46 7.97
CA GLN A 111 -0.78 -20.06 8.23
C GLN A 111 0.37 -19.54 7.35
N ARG A 112 0.98 -20.41 6.54
CA ARG A 112 2.08 -20.11 5.60
C ARG A 112 1.64 -20.20 4.14
N VAL A 113 0.35 -20.44 3.89
CA VAL A 113 -0.24 -20.54 2.54
C VAL A 113 -1.17 -19.35 2.31
N GLY A 114 -0.80 -18.47 1.37
CA GLY A 114 -1.60 -17.31 0.95
C GLY A 114 -2.48 -17.58 -0.28
N CYS A 115 -3.35 -16.63 -0.63
CA CYS A 115 -4.27 -16.78 -1.77
C CYS A 115 -4.71 -15.42 -2.39
N HIS A 116 -4.17 -15.08 -3.56
CA HIS A 116 -4.44 -13.81 -4.27
C HIS A 116 -5.02 -14.11 -5.66
N ILE A 117 -6.29 -13.80 -5.89
CA ILE A 117 -6.99 -14.18 -7.14
C ILE A 117 -7.65 -12.97 -7.79
N GLY A 118 -7.29 -12.68 -9.03
CA GLY A 118 -7.89 -11.62 -9.83
C GLY A 118 -9.29 -11.97 -10.35
N ALA A 119 -10.16 -10.98 -10.41
CA ALA A 119 -11.54 -11.10 -10.89
C ALA A 119 -12.01 -9.79 -11.55
N GLY A 120 -13.03 -9.86 -12.41
CA GLY A 120 -13.85 -8.69 -12.76
C GLY A 120 -15.13 -8.63 -11.94
N LEU A 121 -16.05 -7.72 -12.27
CA LEU A 121 -17.39 -7.73 -11.68
C LEU A 121 -18.20 -8.94 -12.19
N ILE A 122 -18.51 -9.85 -11.25
CA ILE A 122 -19.40 -10.98 -11.48
C ILE A 122 -20.83 -10.47 -11.71
N ALA A 123 -21.47 -10.91 -12.79
CA ALA A 123 -22.86 -10.59 -13.06
C ALA A 123 -23.82 -11.52 -12.29
N ALA A 124 -24.90 -10.96 -11.76
CA ALA A 124 -26.01 -11.75 -11.21
C ALA A 124 -26.79 -12.46 -12.32
N ASP A 125 -27.27 -13.68 -12.05
CA ASP A 125 -28.12 -14.41 -12.99
C ASP A 125 -29.44 -13.65 -13.26
N VAL A 126 -29.71 -13.39 -14.54
CA VAL A 126 -30.86 -12.58 -14.96
C VAL A 126 -32.20 -13.26 -14.70
N ASN A 127 -32.27 -14.60 -14.64
CA ASN A 127 -33.50 -15.32 -14.33
C ASN A 127 -33.79 -15.34 -12.83
N GLU A 128 -32.76 -15.47 -11.99
CA GLU A 128 -32.89 -15.28 -10.53
C GLU A 128 -33.44 -13.87 -10.21
N LEU A 129 -32.93 -12.83 -10.88
CA LEU A 129 -33.42 -11.45 -10.74
C LEU A 129 -34.81 -11.25 -11.36
N ALA A 130 -35.04 -11.71 -12.59
CA ALA A 130 -36.29 -11.47 -13.32
C ALA A 130 -37.49 -12.03 -12.57
N TYR A 131 -37.40 -13.24 -11.99
CA TYR A 131 -38.53 -13.79 -11.23
C TYR A 131 -38.85 -12.96 -9.98
N ALA A 132 -37.84 -12.42 -9.29
CA ALA A 132 -38.03 -11.50 -8.16
C ALA A 132 -38.64 -10.14 -8.60
N MET A 133 -38.28 -9.65 -9.79
CA MET A 133 -38.80 -8.39 -10.35
C MET A 133 -40.25 -8.54 -10.86
N VAL A 134 -40.56 -9.62 -11.57
CA VAL A 134 -41.90 -9.94 -12.08
C VAL A 134 -42.90 -10.18 -10.95
N THR A 135 -42.50 -10.86 -9.88
CA THR A 135 -43.32 -11.00 -8.66
C THR A 135 -43.46 -9.70 -7.85
N SER A 136 -42.82 -8.61 -8.29
CA SER A 136 -42.87 -7.27 -7.69
C SER A 136 -43.46 -6.21 -8.62
N SER A 137 -44.03 -6.57 -9.77
CA SER A 137 -44.64 -5.59 -10.67
C SER A 137 -45.98 -5.06 -10.15
N ASP A 138 -46.26 -3.79 -10.38
CA ASP A 138 -47.57 -3.19 -10.17
C ASP A 138 -48.58 -3.54 -11.28
N GLY A 139 -49.81 -3.05 -11.15
CA GLY A 139 -50.88 -3.25 -12.15
C GLY A 139 -50.68 -2.51 -13.48
N ALA A 140 -49.60 -1.73 -13.64
CA ALA A 140 -49.20 -1.08 -14.88
C ALA A 140 -47.96 -1.74 -15.53
N GLY A 141 -47.39 -2.77 -14.91
CA GLY A 141 -46.18 -3.46 -15.39
C GLY A 141 -44.88 -2.74 -15.03
N GLN A 142 -44.87 -1.88 -14.01
CA GLN A 142 -43.68 -1.21 -13.49
C GLN A 142 -43.23 -1.84 -12.16
N ILE A 143 -41.97 -1.66 -11.77
CA ILE A 143 -41.44 -2.24 -10.53
C ILE A 143 -41.99 -1.52 -9.29
N SER A 144 -42.61 -2.27 -8.37
CA SER A 144 -43.07 -1.75 -7.08
C SER A 144 -42.06 -2.04 -5.99
N TYR A 145 -41.45 -0.99 -5.45
CA TYR A 145 -40.54 -1.06 -4.29
C TYR A 145 -41.19 -1.68 -3.04
N ASP A 146 -42.47 -1.40 -2.81
CA ASP A 146 -43.21 -1.96 -1.69
C ASP A 146 -43.42 -3.47 -1.88
N ALA A 147 -43.77 -3.93 -3.09
CA ALA A 147 -43.89 -5.36 -3.40
C ALA A 147 -42.54 -6.09 -3.40
N TRP A 148 -41.46 -5.42 -3.83
CA TRP A 148 -40.09 -5.93 -3.72
C TRP A 148 -39.68 -6.16 -2.26
N GLY A 149 -40.02 -5.21 -1.38
CA GLY A 149 -39.82 -5.31 0.07
C GLY A 149 -40.60 -6.47 0.72
N GLU A 150 -41.90 -6.59 0.42
CA GLU A 150 -42.77 -7.60 1.04
C GLU A 150 -42.60 -9.01 0.47
N THR A 151 -42.33 -9.14 -0.84
CA THR A 151 -42.39 -10.43 -1.56
C THR A 151 -41.20 -10.66 -2.47
N GLY A 152 -40.84 -9.68 -3.32
CA GLY A 152 -39.84 -9.83 -4.39
C GLY A 152 -38.50 -10.39 -3.91
N MET A 153 -37.86 -9.70 -2.95
CA MET A 153 -36.60 -10.15 -2.38
C MET A 153 -36.69 -11.53 -1.71
N GLY A 154 -37.88 -11.94 -1.26
CA GLY A 154 -38.14 -13.26 -0.68
C GLY A 154 -37.86 -14.41 -1.66
N ASN A 155 -37.98 -14.17 -2.97
CA ASN A 155 -37.66 -15.14 -4.02
C ASN A 155 -36.15 -15.31 -4.24
N LEU A 156 -35.33 -14.34 -3.83
CA LEU A 156 -33.86 -14.49 -3.85
C LEU A 156 -33.40 -15.34 -2.67
N THR A 157 -32.41 -16.21 -2.90
CA THR A 157 -31.89 -17.10 -1.86
C THR A 157 -31.15 -16.31 -0.77
N PRO A 158 -31.06 -16.80 0.48
CA PRO A 158 -30.35 -16.08 1.55
C PRO A 158 -28.89 -15.76 1.24
N LEU A 159 -28.22 -16.59 0.43
CA LEU A 159 -26.81 -16.45 0.05
C LEU A 159 -26.63 -15.78 -1.33
N TRP A 160 -27.70 -15.22 -1.91
CA TRP A 160 -27.70 -14.66 -3.27
C TRP A 160 -26.61 -13.61 -3.49
N LEU A 161 -26.40 -12.67 -2.56
CA LEU A 161 -25.36 -11.66 -2.69
C LEU A 161 -23.97 -12.30 -2.81
N LEU A 162 -23.64 -13.23 -1.91
CA LEU A 162 -22.30 -13.82 -1.82
C LEU A 162 -21.95 -14.57 -3.12
N LYS A 163 -22.92 -15.24 -3.75
CA LYS A 163 -22.73 -15.93 -5.04
C LYS A 163 -22.09 -15.04 -6.12
N TYR A 164 -22.31 -13.73 -6.06
CA TYR A 164 -21.87 -12.75 -7.06
C TYR A 164 -20.87 -11.71 -6.52
N LEU A 165 -20.26 -11.91 -5.34
CA LEU A 165 -19.18 -11.05 -4.87
C LEU A 165 -17.82 -11.55 -5.41
N PRO A 166 -16.99 -10.70 -6.05
CA PRO A 166 -15.66 -11.10 -6.56
C PRO A 166 -14.77 -11.77 -5.51
N ASN A 167 -14.82 -11.33 -4.24
CA ASN A 167 -13.99 -11.86 -3.17
C ASN A 167 -14.27 -13.35 -2.83
N MET A 168 -15.34 -13.93 -3.37
CA MET A 168 -15.63 -15.34 -3.18
C MET A 168 -14.72 -16.28 -3.97
N LEU A 169 -14.03 -15.81 -5.01
CA LEU A 169 -13.00 -16.61 -5.70
C LEU A 169 -11.91 -17.04 -4.70
N ALA A 170 -11.32 -16.08 -3.98
CA ALA A 170 -10.33 -16.36 -2.95
C ALA A 170 -10.93 -17.12 -1.76
N CYS A 171 -12.11 -16.72 -1.27
CA CYS A 171 -12.80 -17.39 -0.15
C CYS A 171 -13.01 -18.90 -0.39
N HIS A 172 -13.48 -19.31 -1.58
CA HIS A 172 -13.72 -20.73 -1.83
C HIS A 172 -12.40 -21.51 -1.93
N VAL A 173 -11.37 -20.96 -2.58
CA VAL A 173 -10.05 -21.60 -2.68
C VAL A 173 -9.39 -21.74 -1.30
N THR A 174 -9.43 -20.70 -0.45
CA THR A 174 -8.86 -20.78 0.91
C THR A 174 -9.55 -21.83 1.77
N ILE A 175 -10.90 -21.88 1.79
CA ILE A 175 -11.64 -22.86 2.59
C ILE A 175 -11.40 -24.31 2.15
N ILE A 176 -11.33 -24.54 0.83
CA ILE A 176 -11.10 -25.88 0.25
C ILE A 176 -9.71 -26.40 0.63
N HIS A 177 -8.67 -25.56 0.53
CA HIS A 177 -7.28 -25.99 0.69
C HIS A 177 -6.67 -25.74 2.08
N ASP A 178 -7.37 -25.01 2.96
CA ASP A 178 -6.89 -24.52 4.27
C ASP A 178 -5.80 -23.45 4.20
N ALA A 179 -5.89 -22.53 3.24
CA ALA A 179 -4.94 -21.42 3.12
C ALA A 179 -5.33 -20.27 4.08
N ARG A 180 -4.56 -20.09 5.16
CA ARG A 180 -4.82 -19.11 6.25
C ARG A 180 -3.83 -17.94 6.31
N GLY A 181 -2.84 -17.88 5.41
CA GLY A 181 -1.95 -16.72 5.24
C GLY A 181 -2.67 -15.52 4.61
N PRO A 182 -1.93 -14.47 4.19
CA PRO A 182 -2.50 -13.32 3.50
C PRO A 182 -3.33 -13.72 2.27
N SER A 183 -4.46 -13.06 2.06
CA SER A 183 -5.36 -13.35 0.95
C SER A 183 -6.01 -12.08 0.41
N ASN A 184 -6.27 -12.05 -0.89
CA ASN A 184 -6.87 -10.90 -1.58
C ASN A 184 -7.66 -11.36 -2.81
N THR A 185 -8.59 -10.51 -3.26
CA THR A 185 -9.08 -10.52 -4.63
C THR A 185 -8.82 -9.17 -5.27
N ILE A 186 -8.08 -9.15 -6.38
CA ILE A 186 -7.76 -7.92 -7.09
C ILE A 186 -8.74 -7.74 -8.25
N THR A 187 -9.33 -6.55 -8.37
CA THR A 187 -10.31 -6.25 -9.43
C THR A 187 -9.88 -5.04 -10.23
N CYS A 188 -9.07 -5.27 -11.26
CA CYS A 188 -8.51 -4.28 -12.17
C CYS A 188 -8.70 -4.71 -13.63
N SER A 189 -9.89 -5.25 -13.92
CA SER A 189 -10.26 -5.82 -15.22
C SER A 189 -9.16 -6.75 -15.76
N GLU A 190 -8.69 -6.58 -16.99
CA GLU A 190 -7.77 -7.48 -17.70
C GLU A 190 -6.43 -7.71 -16.94
N ALA A 191 -5.90 -6.67 -16.28
CA ALA A 191 -4.62 -6.75 -15.58
C ALA A 191 -4.66 -7.55 -14.26
N SER A 192 -5.84 -7.90 -13.74
CA SER A 192 -6.04 -8.47 -12.40
C SER A 192 -5.22 -9.74 -12.11
N GLY A 193 -5.05 -10.62 -13.10
CA GLY A 193 -4.29 -11.86 -12.95
C GLY A 193 -2.79 -11.62 -12.73
N ILE A 194 -2.20 -10.69 -13.48
CA ILE A 194 -0.77 -10.34 -13.34
C ILE A 194 -0.52 -9.56 -12.06
N LEU A 195 -1.43 -8.64 -11.68
CA LEU A 195 -1.35 -7.93 -10.40
C LEU A 195 -1.41 -8.89 -9.21
N SER A 196 -2.25 -9.93 -9.26
CA SER A 196 -2.36 -10.94 -8.21
C SER A 196 -1.09 -11.79 -8.09
N LEU A 197 -0.45 -12.14 -9.21
CA LEU A 197 0.87 -12.77 -9.25
C LEU A 197 1.96 -11.88 -8.68
N GLY A 198 1.92 -10.57 -8.96
CA GLY A 198 2.78 -9.57 -8.35
C GLY A 198 2.61 -9.48 -6.84
N GLU A 199 1.38 -9.48 -6.31
CA GLU A 199 1.15 -9.43 -4.87
C GLU A 199 1.63 -10.71 -4.17
N SER A 200 1.28 -11.89 -4.69
CA SER A 200 1.80 -13.17 -4.18
C SER A 200 3.33 -13.25 -4.18
N LEU A 201 3.99 -12.76 -5.23
CA LEU A 201 5.45 -12.64 -5.31
C LEU A 201 5.99 -11.81 -4.13
N ARG A 202 5.41 -10.65 -3.84
CA ARG A 202 5.85 -9.79 -2.74
C ARG A 202 5.54 -10.37 -1.36
N VAL A 203 4.39 -11.05 -1.19
CA VAL A 203 3.98 -11.77 0.03
C VAL A 203 4.98 -12.87 0.40
N ILE A 204 5.44 -13.65 -0.59
CA ILE A 204 6.49 -14.65 -0.38
C ILE A 204 7.85 -13.98 -0.18
N GLN A 205 8.22 -12.97 -0.99
CA GLN A 205 9.51 -12.25 -0.84
C GLN A 205 9.72 -11.69 0.58
N ARG A 206 8.70 -11.02 1.15
CA ARG A 206 8.74 -10.48 2.52
C ARG A 206 8.62 -11.57 3.61
N GLY A 207 8.02 -12.72 3.27
CA GLY A 207 8.03 -13.93 4.09
C GLY A 207 6.75 -14.19 4.88
N ASP A 208 5.65 -13.53 4.54
CA ASP A 208 4.35 -13.77 5.18
C ASP A 208 3.75 -15.12 4.75
N ALA A 209 4.18 -15.66 3.61
CA ALA A 209 3.87 -17.01 3.15
C ALA A 209 5.12 -17.75 2.63
N GLU A 210 5.06 -19.08 2.56
CA GLU A 210 5.97 -19.95 1.80
C GLU A 210 5.38 -20.36 0.44
N MET A 211 4.05 -20.41 0.34
CA MET A 211 3.32 -20.74 -0.89
C MET A 211 2.11 -19.82 -1.05
N CYS A 212 1.78 -19.43 -2.29
CA CYS A 212 0.57 -18.70 -2.63
C CYS A 212 -0.18 -19.36 -3.78
N TYR A 213 -1.49 -19.57 -3.61
CA TYR A 213 -2.42 -19.68 -4.72
C TYR A 213 -2.50 -18.32 -5.42
N SER A 214 -2.20 -18.27 -6.71
CA SER A 214 -2.07 -16.99 -7.40
C SER A 214 -2.51 -17.03 -8.84
N GLY A 215 -3.39 -16.12 -9.26
CA GLY A 215 -3.85 -16.06 -10.65
C GLY A 215 -5.16 -15.28 -10.79
N SER A 216 -6.09 -15.76 -11.60
CA SER A 216 -7.40 -15.13 -11.82
C SER A 216 -8.43 -16.06 -12.49
N ALA A 217 -9.71 -15.68 -12.45
CA ALA A 217 -10.74 -16.27 -13.31
C ALA A 217 -11.86 -15.27 -13.61
N GLU A 218 -12.47 -15.36 -14.79
CA GLU A 218 -13.65 -14.59 -15.17
C GLU A 218 -14.47 -15.27 -16.29
N SER A 219 -15.78 -15.05 -16.30
CA SER A 219 -16.71 -15.43 -17.36
C SER A 219 -17.75 -14.34 -17.62
N LYS A 220 -17.52 -13.50 -18.63
CA LYS A 220 -18.51 -12.52 -19.12
C LYS A 220 -19.56 -13.18 -20.05
N LEU A 221 -19.57 -14.51 -20.20
CA LEU A 221 -20.48 -15.28 -21.06
C LEU A 221 -21.88 -15.46 -20.42
N ASN A 222 -22.53 -14.33 -20.18
CA ASN A 222 -23.89 -14.19 -19.66
C ASN A 222 -24.49 -12.87 -20.20
N HIS A 223 -25.81 -12.70 -20.12
CA HIS A 223 -26.51 -11.57 -20.76
C HIS A 223 -25.95 -10.20 -20.38
N THR A 224 -25.68 -9.96 -19.08
CA THR A 224 -25.14 -8.69 -18.58
C THR A 224 -23.66 -8.50 -18.96
N GLY A 225 -22.85 -9.57 -18.89
CA GLY A 225 -21.45 -9.53 -19.31
C GLY A 225 -21.30 -9.20 -20.79
N LEU A 226 -22.07 -9.85 -21.66
CA LEU A 226 -22.09 -9.60 -23.10
C LEU A 226 -22.54 -8.17 -23.43
N VAL A 227 -23.60 -7.66 -22.79
CA VAL A 227 -24.03 -6.25 -22.97
C VAL A 227 -22.97 -5.27 -22.48
N ARG A 228 -22.24 -5.56 -21.39
CA ARG A 228 -21.14 -4.70 -20.90
C ARG A 228 -19.95 -4.68 -21.84
N MET A 229 -19.52 -5.84 -22.34
CA MET A 229 -18.47 -5.89 -23.37
C MET A 229 -18.89 -5.17 -24.65
N GLN A 230 -20.17 -5.26 -25.03
CA GLN A 230 -20.71 -4.50 -26.18
C GLN A 230 -20.74 -2.99 -25.94
N PHE A 231 -21.11 -2.53 -24.74
CA PHE A 231 -21.08 -1.12 -24.35
C PHE A 231 -19.67 -0.55 -24.15
N ALA A 232 -18.67 -1.41 -23.91
CA ALA A 232 -17.26 -1.07 -23.86
C ALA A 232 -16.56 -1.13 -25.25
N GLU A 233 -17.32 -1.38 -26.34
CA GLU A 233 -16.81 -1.54 -27.71
C GLU A 233 -15.79 -2.69 -27.88
N LEU A 234 -15.80 -3.69 -26.98
CA LEU A 234 -14.83 -4.80 -26.98
C LEU A 234 -15.16 -5.91 -27.98
N LEU A 235 -16.43 -6.11 -28.34
CA LEU A 235 -16.88 -7.28 -29.11
C LEU A 235 -16.82 -7.06 -30.62
N ALA A 236 -16.25 -8.03 -31.34
CA ALA A 236 -16.36 -8.12 -32.79
C ALA A 236 -17.79 -8.51 -33.22
N PRO A 237 -18.42 -7.75 -34.14
CA PRO A 237 -19.73 -8.14 -34.69
C PRO A 237 -19.55 -9.34 -35.64
N ILE A 238 -20.02 -10.50 -35.19
CA ILE A 238 -19.91 -11.79 -35.90
C ILE A 238 -21.26 -12.49 -35.77
N ALA A 239 -22.00 -12.55 -36.87
CA ALA A 239 -23.21 -13.37 -36.97
C ALA A 239 -22.84 -14.84 -37.15
N LEU A 240 -23.68 -15.75 -36.65
CA LEU A 240 -23.44 -17.19 -36.74
C LEU A 240 -23.50 -17.71 -38.18
N ASP A 241 -24.33 -17.10 -39.03
CA ASP A 241 -24.42 -17.42 -40.47
C ASP A 241 -23.17 -17.01 -41.27
N ASP A 242 -22.34 -16.10 -40.72
CA ASP A 242 -21.09 -15.60 -41.32
C ASP A 242 -19.83 -16.28 -40.70
N PHE A 243 -20.00 -17.31 -39.86
CA PHE A 243 -18.91 -17.96 -39.12
C PHE A 243 -18.43 -19.27 -39.77
N GLU A 244 -17.16 -19.31 -40.19
CA GLU A 244 -16.50 -20.51 -40.71
C GLU A 244 -15.70 -21.23 -39.61
N GLU A 245 -16.13 -22.44 -39.24
CA GLU A 245 -15.40 -23.34 -38.31
C GLU A 245 -14.01 -23.79 -38.80
N SER A 246 -13.59 -23.41 -40.02
CA SER A 246 -12.36 -23.89 -40.66
C SER A 246 -11.08 -23.22 -40.12
N ASP A 247 -11.14 -21.94 -39.76
CA ASP A 247 -10.12 -21.26 -38.95
C ASP A 247 -10.74 -20.20 -38.00
N PRO A 248 -11.31 -20.62 -36.85
CA PRO A 248 -11.96 -19.70 -35.89
C PRO A 248 -11.04 -18.60 -35.35
N ALA A 249 -9.73 -18.84 -35.31
CA ALA A 249 -8.75 -17.83 -34.87
C ALA A 249 -8.62 -16.66 -35.86
N SER A 250 -9.03 -16.81 -37.12
CA SER A 250 -8.99 -15.72 -38.11
C SER A 250 -9.96 -14.57 -37.78
N TYR A 251 -10.99 -14.83 -36.97
CA TYR A 251 -11.95 -13.84 -36.48
C TYR A 251 -11.39 -12.98 -35.33
N TYR A 252 -10.27 -13.36 -34.73
CA TYR A 252 -9.59 -12.62 -33.66
C TYR A 252 -8.17 -12.25 -34.16
N ALA A 253 -8.03 -11.06 -34.77
CA ALA A 253 -6.88 -10.70 -35.61
C ALA A 253 -6.12 -9.45 -35.12
N PRO A 254 -5.43 -9.53 -33.96
CA PRO A 254 -4.87 -8.36 -33.28
C PRO A 254 -3.68 -7.74 -34.01
N TYR A 255 -3.51 -6.43 -33.79
CA TYR A 255 -2.53 -5.56 -34.47
C TYR A 255 -2.61 -5.55 -36.01
N THR A 256 -3.70 -6.04 -36.61
CA THR A 256 -3.92 -6.00 -38.06
C THR A 256 -4.95 -4.95 -38.47
N ASP A 257 -4.94 -4.51 -39.72
CA ASP A 257 -6.02 -3.68 -40.28
C ASP A 257 -7.39 -4.41 -40.34
N ASN A 258 -7.43 -5.72 -40.08
CA ASN A 258 -8.64 -6.53 -39.96
C ASN A 258 -9.13 -6.67 -38.51
N ALA A 259 -8.48 -6.03 -37.52
CA ALA A 259 -8.93 -6.01 -36.13
C ALA A 259 -10.32 -5.35 -36.01
N ARG A 260 -11.29 -6.04 -35.39
CA ARG A 260 -12.72 -5.66 -35.34
C ARG A 260 -13.31 -5.63 -33.92
N GLY A 261 -12.49 -5.79 -32.90
CA GLY A 261 -12.87 -6.24 -31.57
C GLY A 261 -12.42 -7.69 -31.31
N GLY A 262 -12.59 -8.16 -30.09
CA GLY A 262 -12.34 -9.53 -29.67
C GLY A 262 -13.59 -10.42 -29.72
N VAL A 263 -13.39 -11.73 -29.55
CA VAL A 263 -14.47 -12.74 -29.40
C VAL A 263 -14.56 -13.13 -27.92
N PRO A 264 -15.72 -13.11 -27.24
CA PRO A 264 -15.77 -13.33 -25.80
C PRO A 264 -15.45 -14.78 -25.43
N GLY A 265 -14.83 -14.96 -24.27
CA GLY A 265 -14.45 -16.26 -23.72
C GLY A 265 -14.63 -16.33 -22.21
N GLU A 266 -14.32 -17.50 -21.65
CA GLU A 266 -14.21 -17.68 -20.20
C GLU A 266 -12.98 -18.51 -19.84
N ALA A 267 -12.30 -18.15 -18.76
CA ALA A 267 -11.13 -18.89 -18.29
C ALA A 267 -10.87 -18.72 -16.79
N GLY A 268 -10.24 -19.75 -16.22
CA GLY A 268 -9.54 -19.66 -14.93
C GLY A 268 -8.08 -20.09 -15.10
N GLY A 269 -7.15 -19.31 -14.57
CA GLY A 269 -5.72 -19.62 -14.52
C GLY A 269 -5.21 -19.44 -13.10
N ILE A 270 -4.68 -20.49 -12.49
CA ILE A 270 -4.06 -20.44 -11.15
C ILE A 270 -2.68 -21.08 -11.21
N LEU A 271 -1.70 -20.36 -10.68
CA LEU A 271 -0.33 -20.80 -10.48
C LEU A 271 -0.11 -21.06 -9.00
N ILE A 272 0.66 -22.10 -8.70
CA ILE A 272 1.28 -22.28 -7.39
C ILE A 272 2.61 -21.53 -7.44
N LEU A 273 2.70 -20.41 -6.70
CA LEU A 273 3.96 -19.73 -6.42
C LEU A 273 4.52 -20.24 -5.10
N GLU A 274 5.78 -20.67 -5.09
CA GLU A 274 6.48 -21.14 -3.89
C GLU A 274 7.81 -20.42 -3.69
N GLU A 275 8.21 -20.32 -2.44
CA GLU A 275 9.57 -19.97 -2.03
C GLU A 275 10.55 -21.07 -2.52
N LEU A 276 11.64 -20.67 -3.19
CA LEU A 276 12.54 -21.59 -3.88
C LEU A 276 13.22 -22.61 -2.96
N GLN A 277 13.65 -22.21 -1.76
CA GLN A 277 14.26 -23.15 -0.81
C GLN A 277 13.23 -24.19 -0.38
N SER A 278 12.04 -23.75 0.03
CA SER A 278 10.91 -24.58 0.44
C SER A 278 10.48 -25.58 -0.65
N ALA A 279 10.35 -25.10 -1.90
CA ALA A 279 10.08 -25.93 -3.07
C ALA A 279 11.18 -26.98 -3.29
N THR A 280 12.45 -26.60 -3.10
CA THR A 280 13.61 -27.51 -3.23
C THR A 280 13.66 -28.55 -2.11
N GLU A 281 13.34 -28.16 -0.86
CA GLU A 281 13.32 -29.05 0.30
C GLU A 281 12.24 -30.14 0.18
N ARG A 282 11.07 -29.81 -0.39
CA ARG A 282 10.05 -30.83 -0.73
C ARG A 282 10.32 -31.59 -2.03
N GLY A 283 11.45 -31.34 -2.71
CA GLY A 283 11.86 -32.03 -3.94
C GLY A 283 11.08 -31.64 -5.20
N ALA A 284 10.45 -30.46 -5.23
CA ALA A 284 9.76 -29.96 -6.42
C ALA A 284 10.75 -29.66 -7.56
N THR A 285 10.25 -29.67 -8.80
CA THR A 285 10.99 -29.19 -9.98
C THR A 285 10.28 -27.95 -10.54
N PRO A 286 10.81 -26.74 -10.29
CA PRO A 286 10.25 -25.49 -10.83
C PRO A 286 10.07 -25.48 -12.36
N MET A 287 8.91 -25.01 -12.81
CA MET A 287 8.62 -24.75 -14.22
C MET A 287 9.35 -23.50 -14.73
N ALA A 288 9.28 -22.42 -13.94
CA ALA A 288 9.90 -21.13 -14.18
C ALA A 288 10.16 -20.42 -12.84
N GLU A 289 11.00 -19.39 -12.83
CA GLU A 289 11.08 -18.45 -11.72
C GLU A 289 10.16 -17.23 -11.97
N VAL A 290 9.96 -16.40 -10.96
CA VAL A 290 9.36 -15.07 -11.11
C VAL A 290 10.37 -14.06 -10.55
N VAL A 291 11.00 -13.30 -11.45
CA VAL A 291 12.13 -12.40 -11.09
C VAL A 291 11.83 -10.92 -11.24
N GLY A 292 10.78 -10.55 -11.98
CA GLY A 292 10.39 -9.16 -12.16
C GLY A 292 8.88 -9.01 -12.21
N PHE A 293 8.35 -8.01 -11.49
CA PHE A 293 6.97 -7.56 -11.57
C PHE A 293 6.91 -6.03 -11.63
N GLY A 294 5.94 -5.51 -12.38
CA GLY A 294 5.67 -4.08 -12.46
C GLY A 294 4.21 -3.77 -12.77
N ALA A 295 3.76 -2.62 -12.28
CA ALA A 295 2.42 -2.09 -12.51
C ALA A 295 2.51 -0.59 -12.80
N GLY A 296 1.53 -0.06 -13.52
CA GLY A 296 1.43 1.35 -13.87
C GLY A 296 -0.01 1.73 -14.25
N HIS A 297 -0.29 3.02 -14.38
CA HIS A 297 -1.59 3.52 -14.82
C HIS A 297 -1.49 4.36 -16.11
N ALA A 298 -2.42 4.19 -17.04
CA ALA A 298 -2.53 5.05 -18.20
C ALA A 298 -2.89 6.50 -17.79
N PRO A 299 -2.19 7.53 -18.29
CA PRO A 299 -2.55 8.92 -18.02
C PRO A 299 -3.91 9.30 -18.60
N ALA A 300 -4.46 10.44 -18.16
CA ALA A 300 -5.73 10.98 -18.64
C ALA A 300 -5.62 11.56 -20.06
N SER A 301 -5.57 10.70 -21.07
CA SER A 301 -5.52 11.07 -22.49
C SER A 301 -6.44 10.16 -23.33
N ASP A 302 -6.92 10.69 -24.46
CA ASP A 302 -7.58 9.93 -25.52
C ASP A 302 -6.59 9.52 -26.64
N ASP A 303 -5.34 9.99 -26.57
CA ASP A 303 -4.25 9.60 -27.47
C ASP A 303 -3.63 8.25 -27.01
N PRO A 304 -3.66 7.19 -27.84
CA PRO A 304 -3.06 5.89 -27.49
C PRO A 304 -1.57 5.98 -27.15
N SER A 305 -0.82 6.92 -27.72
CA SER A 305 0.63 7.06 -27.50
C SER A 305 0.98 7.68 -26.13
N GLU A 306 0.12 8.54 -25.58
CA GLU A 306 0.24 8.98 -24.19
C GLU A 306 -0.29 7.91 -23.23
N ARG A 307 -1.43 7.27 -23.53
CA ARG A 307 -1.96 6.16 -22.71
C ARG A 307 -0.94 5.03 -22.52
N ALA A 308 -0.22 4.69 -23.60
CA ALA A 308 0.84 3.69 -23.64
C ALA A 308 1.94 3.85 -22.56
N ARG A 309 2.14 5.07 -22.03
CA ARG A 309 3.06 5.33 -20.92
C ARG A 309 2.75 4.50 -19.68
N GLY A 310 1.49 4.16 -19.43
CA GLY A 310 1.08 3.31 -18.30
C GLY A 310 1.63 1.89 -18.43
N LEU A 311 1.41 1.24 -19.58
CA LEU A 311 1.93 -0.11 -19.83
C LEU A 311 3.47 -0.10 -19.99
N ALA A 312 4.04 0.91 -20.64
CA ALA A 312 5.49 1.06 -20.73
C ALA A 312 6.13 1.23 -19.33
N THR A 313 5.47 1.90 -18.39
CA THR A 313 5.91 2.02 -16.99
C THR A 313 5.83 0.68 -16.26
N ALA A 314 4.76 -0.11 -16.46
CA ALA A 314 4.65 -1.45 -15.91
C ALA A 314 5.78 -2.37 -16.42
N ILE A 315 6.03 -2.40 -17.73
CA ILE A 315 7.09 -3.23 -18.34
C ILE A 315 8.49 -2.77 -17.88
N ARG A 316 8.77 -1.46 -17.90
CA ARG A 316 10.05 -0.91 -17.42
C ARG A 316 10.30 -1.21 -15.94
N THR A 317 9.25 -1.21 -15.12
CA THR A 317 9.32 -1.61 -13.71
C THR A 317 9.63 -3.10 -13.57
N ALA A 318 8.94 -3.97 -14.33
CA ALA A 318 9.20 -5.42 -14.31
C ALA A 318 10.62 -5.79 -14.77
N LEU A 319 11.13 -5.12 -15.82
CA LEU A 319 12.52 -5.27 -16.28
C LEU A 319 13.54 -4.80 -15.23
N LYS A 320 13.29 -3.64 -14.59
CA LYS A 320 14.14 -3.11 -13.53
C LYS A 320 14.17 -4.01 -12.28
N ASP A 321 13.01 -4.53 -11.86
CA ASP A 321 12.87 -5.46 -10.73
C ASP A 321 13.65 -6.76 -10.98
N ALA A 322 13.64 -7.24 -12.23
CA ALA A 322 14.45 -8.38 -12.69
C ALA A 322 15.95 -8.07 -12.90
N SER A 323 16.37 -6.79 -12.86
CA SER A 323 17.70 -6.34 -13.31
C SER A 323 18.04 -6.75 -14.76
N LEU A 324 17.08 -6.59 -15.68
CA LEU A 324 17.21 -6.96 -17.10
C LEU A 324 17.04 -5.75 -18.04
N GLU A 325 17.77 -5.80 -19.15
CA GLU A 325 17.56 -4.92 -20.31
C GLU A 325 16.52 -5.52 -21.29
N PRO A 326 15.81 -4.71 -22.10
CA PRO A 326 14.78 -5.21 -23.02
C PRO A 326 15.26 -6.32 -23.97
N GLY A 327 16.49 -6.23 -24.48
CA GLY A 327 17.10 -7.22 -25.37
C GLY A 327 17.37 -8.61 -24.76
N ALA A 328 17.11 -8.80 -23.46
CA ALA A 328 17.16 -10.13 -22.82
C ALA A 328 15.89 -10.96 -23.06
N ILE A 329 14.77 -10.35 -23.47
CA ILE A 329 13.47 -11.01 -23.63
C ILE A 329 13.46 -11.87 -24.89
N SER A 330 13.15 -13.16 -24.74
CA SER A 330 13.11 -14.14 -25.84
C SER A 330 11.74 -14.26 -26.51
N ALA A 331 10.66 -13.84 -25.82
CA ALA A 331 9.29 -13.74 -26.34
C ALA A 331 8.43 -12.84 -25.43
N VAL A 332 7.38 -12.23 -25.98
CA VAL A 332 6.36 -11.49 -25.22
C VAL A 332 5.00 -12.17 -25.38
N LEU A 333 4.26 -12.31 -24.29
CA LEU A 333 2.83 -12.66 -24.28
C LEU A 333 2.05 -11.39 -23.92
N PRO A 334 1.59 -10.63 -24.93
CA PRO A 334 0.78 -9.43 -24.72
C PRO A 334 -0.71 -9.76 -24.50
N HIS A 335 -1.51 -8.73 -24.25
CA HIS A 335 -2.97 -8.83 -24.22
C HIS A 335 -3.54 -9.11 -25.61
N ALA A 336 -3.17 -8.29 -26.60
CA ALA A 336 -3.54 -8.43 -28.00
C ALA A 336 -5.06 -8.51 -28.24
N SER A 337 -5.81 -7.55 -27.70
CA SER A 337 -7.27 -7.49 -27.62
C SER A 337 -8.06 -7.55 -28.95
N SER A 338 -7.43 -7.30 -30.10
CA SER A 338 -8.10 -7.07 -31.40
C SER A 338 -9.05 -5.85 -31.39
N VAL A 339 -9.06 -5.05 -30.32
CA VAL A 339 -9.71 -3.73 -30.24
C VAL A 339 -8.68 -2.68 -30.66
N LYS A 340 -8.85 -2.12 -31.87
CA LYS A 340 -7.81 -1.32 -32.54
C LYS A 340 -7.10 -0.27 -31.66
N LYS A 341 -7.85 0.48 -30.82
CA LYS A 341 -7.25 1.50 -29.92
C LYS A 341 -6.36 0.89 -28.81
N GLN A 342 -6.74 -0.27 -28.26
CA GLN A 342 -5.97 -0.98 -27.23
C GLN A 342 -4.74 -1.67 -27.82
N ASP A 343 -4.88 -2.23 -29.03
CA ASP A 343 -3.76 -2.80 -29.79
C ASP A 343 -2.75 -1.70 -30.22
N GLU A 344 -3.24 -0.52 -30.61
CA GLU A 344 -2.40 0.67 -30.89
C GLU A 344 -1.67 1.17 -29.63
N GLU A 345 -2.37 1.24 -28.47
CA GLU A 345 -1.76 1.58 -27.17
C GLU A 345 -0.69 0.55 -26.75
N GLU A 346 -0.99 -0.74 -26.86
CA GLU A 346 -0.07 -1.81 -26.46
C GLU A 346 1.16 -1.87 -27.39
N MET A 347 0.97 -1.77 -28.70
CA MET A 347 2.08 -1.71 -29.66
C MET A 347 2.94 -0.46 -29.45
N ALA A 348 2.34 0.69 -29.17
CA ALA A 348 3.08 1.91 -28.82
C ALA A 348 3.88 1.74 -27.52
N ALA A 349 3.32 1.07 -26.50
CA ALA A 349 4.02 0.80 -25.25
C ALA A 349 5.21 -0.16 -25.45
N LEU A 350 5.02 -1.24 -26.23
CA LEU A 350 6.09 -2.18 -26.57
C LEU A 350 7.20 -1.47 -27.36
N ARG A 351 6.87 -0.67 -28.39
CA ARG A 351 7.86 0.13 -29.13
C ARG A 351 8.56 1.17 -28.24
N ALA A 352 7.87 1.75 -27.26
CA ALA A 352 8.46 2.67 -26.30
C ALA A 352 9.41 2.00 -25.27
N VAL A 353 9.46 0.66 -25.20
CA VAL A 353 10.40 -0.09 -24.36
C VAL A 353 11.49 -0.77 -25.18
N PHE A 354 11.12 -1.50 -26.22
CA PHE A 354 12.01 -2.33 -27.03
C PHE A 354 12.57 -1.62 -28.28
N GLY A 355 11.97 -0.51 -28.71
CA GLY A 355 12.40 0.25 -29.89
C GLY A 355 12.35 -0.59 -31.18
N ASN A 356 13.51 -0.71 -31.83
CA ASN A 356 13.70 -1.51 -33.04
C ASN A 356 13.89 -3.00 -32.72
N ASP A 357 14.34 -3.35 -31.52
CA ASP A 357 14.62 -4.76 -31.17
C ASP A 357 13.33 -5.59 -31.08
N LEU A 358 12.16 -4.94 -30.94
CA LEU A 358 10.85 -5.59 -30.96
C LEU A 358 10.61 -6.40 -32.24
N ASP A 359 11.18 -6.00 -33.39
CA ASP A 359 11.04 -6.74 -34.65
C ASP A 359 11.73 -8.12 -34.63
N ALA A 360 12.60 -8.37 -33.64
CA ALA A 360 13.25 -9.66 -33.39
C ALA A 360 12.62 -10.45 -32.22
N VAL A 361 11.60 -9.90 -31.53
CA VAL A 361 10.97 -10.53 -30.37
C VAL A 361 9.56 -11.01 -30.74
N PRO A 362 9.30 -12.32 -30.79
CA PRO A 362 7.98 -12.85 -31.16
C PRO A 362 6.92 -12.49 -30.13
N LEU A 363 5.78 -12.01 -30.61
CA LEU A 363 4.57 -11.78 -29.83
C LEU A 363 3.66 -13.02 -29.90
N VAL A 364 3.14 -13.44 -28.75
CA VAL A 364 2.40 -14.70 -28.58
C VAL A 364 0.99 -14.41 -28.03
N PRO A 365 0.01 -14.06 -28.88
CA PRO A 365 -1.32 -13.65 -28.46
C PRO A 365 -2.20 -14.86 -28.08
N VAL A 366 -2.24 -15.19 -26.78
CA VAL A 366 -2.97 -16.38 -26.28
C VAL A 366 -4.49 -16.28 -26.53
N VAL A 367 -5.05 -15.06 -26.54
CA VAL A 367 -6.48 -14.79 -26.77
C VAL A 367 -7.02 -15.30 -28.11
N GLN A 368 -6.19 -15.43 -29.15
CA GLN A 368 -6.62 -16.05 -30.42
C GLN A 368 -7.12 -17.49 -30.25
N ALA A 369 -6.64 -18.18 -29.20
CA ALA A 369 -6.98 -19.58 -28.92
C ALA A 369 -8.11 -19.74 -27.88
N ILE A 370 -8.29 -18.77 -26.97
CA ILE A 370 -9.22 -18.88 -25.82
C ILE A 370 -10.25 -17.74 -25.72
N GLY A 371 -10.30 -16.84 -26.70
CA GLY A 371 -11.14 -15.64 -26.69
C GLY A 371 -10.68 -14.59 -25.69
N GLU A 372 -11.50 -13.55 -25.57
CA GLU A 372 -11.35 -12.45 -24.63
C GLU A 372 -11.92 -12.87 -23.27
N THR A 373 -11.03 -13.03 -22.30
CA THR A 373 -11.31 -13.63 -20.99
C THR A 373 -11.17 -12.63 -19.84
N MET A 374 -11.00 -11.34 -20.17
CA MET A 374 -10.94 -10.22 -19.23
C MET A 374 -9.93 -10.51 -18.11
N ALA A 375 -10.32 -10.46 -16.83
CA ALA A 375 -9.41 -10.73 -15.71
C ALA A 375 -8.74 -12.11 -15.77
N GLY A 376 -9.39 -13.11 -16.39
CA GLY A 376 -8.86 -14.47 -16.54
C GLY A 376 -7.62 -14.57 -17.44
N GLY A 377 -7.44 -13.67 -18.40
CA GLY A 377 -6.43 -13.83 -19.46
C GLY A 377 -4.98 -13.79 -18.97
N GLY A 378 -4.62 -12.78 -18.17
CA GLY A 378 -3.23 -12.54 -17.77
C GLY A 378 -2.58 -13.67 -16.96
N SER A 379 -3.36 -14.41 -16.15
CA SER A 379 -2.83 -15.55 -15.38
C SER A 379 -2.63 -16.79 -16.26
N VAL A 380 -3.53 -17.04 -17.22
CA VAL A 380 -3.39 -18.08 -18.24
C VAL A 380 -2.20 -17.80 -19.15
N ALA A 381 -1.96 -16.53 -19.51
CA ALA A 381 -0.75 -16.13 -20.23
C ALA A 381 0.53 -16.43 -19.42
N CYS A 382 0.58 -16.10 -18.12
CA CYS A 382 1.72 -16.49 -17.25
C CYS A 382 1.93 -18.03 -17.20
N ALA A 383 0.84 -18.81 -17.16
CA ALA A 383 0.93 -20.27 -17.22
C ALA A 383 1.51 -20.77 -18.56
N VAL A 384 1.09 -20.20 -19.69
CA VAL A 384 1.66 -20.51 -21.01
C VAL A 384 3.14 -20.09 -21.09
N GLY A 385 3.51 -18.92 -20.57
CA GLY A 385 4.91 -18.47 -20.52
C GLY A 385 5.82 -19.40 -19.73
N ALA A 386 5.36 -19.88 -18.57
CA ALA A 386 6.08 -20.90 -17.79
C ALA A 386 6.21 -22.24 -18.54
N MET A 387 5.18 -22.66 -19.28
CA MET A 387 5.23 -23.84 -20.16
C MET A 387 6.21 -23.67 -21.31
N MET A 388 6.25 -22.50 -21.95
CA MET A 388 7.20 -22.19 -23.03
C MET A 388 8.66 -22.33 -22.54
N LEU A 389 8.96 -21.84 -21.35
CA LEU A 389 10.28 -21.98 -20.72
C LEU A 389 10.59 -23.42 -20.32
N ARG A 390 9.64 -24.14 -19.71
CA ARG A 390 9.79 -25.55 -19.29
C ARG A 390 10.03 -26.49 -20.48
N GLU A 391 9.24 -26.32 -21.53
CA GLU A 391 9.21 -27.21 -22.71
C GLU A 391 10.17 -26.77 -23.83
N GLN A 392 10.69 -25.54 -23.77
CA GLN A 392 11.51 -24.89 -24.81
C GLN A 392 10.82 -24.90 -26.19
N LYS A 393 9.54 -24.52 -26.21
CA LYS A 393 8.69 -24.46 -27.41
C LYS A 393 7.85 -23.18 -27.39
N THR A 394 7.64 -22.58 -28.56
CA THR A 394 6.73 -21.45 -28.76
C THR A 394 5.44 -21.94 -29.42
N PRO A 395 4.25 -21.39 -29.08
CA PRO A 395 3.01 -21.60 -29.82
C PRO A 395 3.15 -21.35 -31.33
N LYS A 396 2.26 -21.95 -32.12
CA LYS A 396 2.33 -21.92 -33.59
C LYS A 396 1.75 -20.65 -34.23
N ARG A 397 0.88 -19.92 -33.52
CA ARG A 397 0.43 -18.59 -33.93
C ARG A 397 1.23 -17.55 -33.15
N THR A 398 2.11 -16.85 -33.87
CA THR A 398 2.92 -15.73 -33.37
C THR A 398 2.83 -14.57 -34.34
N ILE A 399 3.17 -13.38 -33.87
CA ILE A 399 3.40 -12.20 -34.71
C ILE A 399 4.90 -11.90 -34.62
N GLY A 400 5.55 -11.82 -35.77
CA GLY A 400 7.01 -11.98 -35.89
C GLY A 400 7.43 -13.46 -36.01
N ASP A 401 8.66 -13.67 -36.47
CA ASP A 401 9.25 -15.01 -36.63
C ASP A 401 9.49 -15.69 -35.29
N ALA A 402 9.36 -17.03 -35.27
CA ALA A 402 9.67 -17.83 -34.08
C ALA A 402 11.13 -17.64 -33.64
N PRO A 403 11.43 -17.66 -32.32
CA PRO A 403 12.72 -17.22 -31.82
C PRO A 403 13.83 -18.20 -32.23
N GLY A 404 14.86 -17.72 -32.92
CA GLY A 404 15.94 -18.54 -33.48
C GLY A 404 16.93 -19.11 -32.46
N GLY A 405 16.60 -19.08 -31.17
CA GLY A 405 17.47 -19.47 -30.05
C GLY A 405 16.69 -20.10 -28.91
N ALA A 406 17.39 -20.43 -27.82
CA ALA A 406 16.76 -20.97 -26.62
C ALA A 406 15.91 -19.88 -25.92
N LEU A 407 14.76 -20.27 -25.37
CA LEU A 407 13.97 -19.38 -24.53
C LEU A 407 14.66 -19.27 -23.16
N GLU A 408 15.18 -18.08 -22.85
CA GLU A 408 15.84 -17.78 -21.57
C GLU A 408 14.99 -16.82 -20.71
N HIS A 409 14.26 -15.87 -21.31
CA HIS A 409 13.28 -15.01 -20.63
C HIS A 409 11.98 -14.87 -21.42
N VAL A 410 10.85 -14.85 -20.71
CA VAL A 410 9.52 -14.53 -21.25
C VAL A 410 8.93 -13.39 -20.46
N LEU A 411 8.48 -12.34 -21.16
CA LEU A 411 7.68 -11.26 -20.59
C LEU A 411 6.20 -11.55 -20.83
N VAL A 412 5.37 -11.36 -19.81
CA VAL A 412 3.91 -11.32 -19.95
C VAL A 412 3.44 -9.91 -19.56
N CYS A 413 2.56 -9.30 -20.35
CA CYS A 413 2.07 -7.96 -20.09
C CYS A 413 0.61 -7.77 -20.53
N THR A 414 -0.10 -6.86 -19.87
CA THR A 414 -1.52 -6.60 -20.13
C THR A 414 -1.86 -5.14 -19.86
N ASN A 415 -2.50 -4.48 -20.82
CA ASN A 415 -3.20 -3.21 -20.62
C ASN A 415 -4.68 -3.43 -20.26
N SER A 416 -5.32 -2.42 -19.67
CA SER A 416 -6.75 -2.42 -19.37
C SER A 416 -7.48 -1.24 -20.00
N ILE A 417 -8.74 -1.45 -20.41
CA ILE A 417 -9.70 -0.37 -20.73
C ILE A 417 -9.73 0.73 -19.66
N ALA A 418 -9.71 0.35 -18.38
CA ALA A 418 -9.75 1.25 -17.24
C ALA A 418 -8.38 1.88 -16.91
N GLY A 419 -7.30 1.43 -17.55
CA GLY A 419 -5.96 2.01 -17.46
C GLY A 419 -5.04 1.40 -16.42
N GLN A 420 -5.48 0.43 -15.60
CA GLN A 420 -4.56 -0.34 -14.75
C GLN A 420 -3.78 -1.34 -15.61
N ASN A 421 -2.45 -1.23 -15.62
CA ASN A 421 -1.59 -1.99 -16.52
C ASN A 421 -0.54 -2.77 -15.72
N ALA A 422 -0.18 -3.98 -16.17
CA ALA A 422 0.71 -4.88 -15.44
C ALA A 422 1.66 -5.65 -16.35
N ALA A 423 2.84 -6.01 -15.82
CA ALA A 423 3.84 -6.83 -16.50
C ALA A 423 4.62 -7.71 -15.52
N LEU A 424 5.05 -8.89 -15.98
CA LEU A 424 5.76 -9.89 -15.16
C LEU A 424 6.76 -10.69 -16.01
N ASN A 425 7.93 -10.97 -15.44
CA ASN A 425 9.06 -11.63 -16.11
C ASN A 425 9.37 -13.02 -15.51
N HIS A 426 9.41 -14.02 -16.39
CA HIS A 426 9.84 -15.37 -16.10
C HIS A 426 11.20 -15.66 -16.76
N PRO A 427 12.22 -16.13 -16.03
CA PRO A 427 13.41 -16.71 -16.62
C PRO A 427 13.32 -18.24 -16.64
N LYS A 428 14.15 -18.84 -17.48
CA LYS A 428 14.46 -20.26 -17.47
C LYS A 428 15.12 -20.65 -16.15
N THR A 429 14.70 -21.77 -15.56
CA THR A 429 15.24 -22.23 -14.27
C THR A 429 16.69 -22.70 -14.39
N PHE A 430 17.45 -22.52 -13.31
CA PHE A 430 18.91 -22.61 -13.30
C PHE A 430 19.47 -23.93 -13.83
N ARG A 431 20.64 -23.87 -14.50
CA ARG A 431 21.47 -25.04 -14.87
C ARG A 431 22.12 -25.71 -13.65
N GLY A 432 21.31 -26.22 -12.73
CA GLY A 432 21.76 -27.21 -11.77
C GLY A 432 22.19 -28.47 -12.53
N LYS A 433 23.48 -28.81 -12.50
CA LYS A 433 23.89 -30.21 -12.79
C LYS A 433 23.09 -31.08 -11.81
N ARG A 434 22.43 -32.13 -12.32
CA ARG A 434 21.80 -33.14 -11.46
C ARG A 434 22.80 -33.52 -10.36
N PRO A 435 22.42 -33.55 -9.07
CA PRO A 435 23.23 -34.23 -8.07
C PRO A 435 23.49 -35.64 -8.61
N ASN A 436 24.77 -36.05 -8.66
CA ASN A 436 25.09 -37.40 -9.09
C ASN A 436 24.43 -38.36 -8.10
N VAL A 437 23.33 -39.00 -8.52
CA VAL A 437 22.70 -40.09 -7.79
C VAL A 437 23.74 -41.20 -7.72
N ILE A 438 24.46 -41.26 -6.60
CA ILE A 438 25.44 -42.31 -6.34
C ILE A 438 24.68 -43.63 -6.43
N GLY A 439 25.13 -44.49 -7.36
CA GLY A 439 24.37 -45.63 -7.80
C GLY A 439 23.95 -46.54 -6.65
N THR A 440 22.72 -47.04 -6.73
CA THR A 440 22.16 -48.02 -5.78
C THR A 440 23.13 -49.20 -5.59
N LEU A 441 23.63 -49.37 -4.36
CA LEU A 441 24.28 -50.60 -3.91
C LEU A 441 23.43 -51.22 -2.78
N PRO A 442 23.29 -52.56 -2.76
CA PRO A 442 22.28 -53.24 -1.94
C PRO A 442 22.64 -53.31 -0.46
N HIS A 443 21.64 -53.59 0.38
CA HIS A 443 21.82 -53.88 1.80
C HIS A 443 22.89 -54.98 2.03
N ALA A 444 23.89 -54.67 2.84
CA ALA A 444 24.80 -55.64 3.44
C ALA A 444 24.98 -55.31 4.94
N SER A 445 25.16 -56.36 5.74
CA SER A 445 25.23 -56.34 7.20
C SER A 445 26.37 -55.48 7.78
N ARG A 446 26.12 -54.83 8.93
CA ARG A 446 27.17 -54.38 9.86
C ARG A 446 28.04 -55.56 10.32
N PRO A 447 29.36 -55.35 10.46
CA PRO A 447 30.15 -55.93 11.54
C PRO A 447 30.85 -54.86 12.38
N THR A 448 31.33 -55.25 13.56
CA THR A 448 32.11 -54.43 14.50
C THR A 448 33.61 -54.42 14.15
N GLY A 449 34.32 -53.34 14.48
CA GLY A 449 35.78 -53.23 14.31
C GLY A 449 36.31 -51.91 14.90
N ASP A 450 37.59 -51.89 15.27
CA ASP A 450 38.25 -50.83 16.08
C ASP A 450 39.62 -50.44 15.50
N ASN A 451 40.21 -49.35 16.01
CA ASN A 451 41.59 -48.83 15.88
C ASN A 451 41.96 -47.85 14.74
N THR A 452 42.19 -46.59 15.14
CA THR A 452 43.37 -45.71 14.87
C THR A 452 44.02 -45.69 13.47
N MET A 453 44.29 -44.52 12.83
CA MET A 453 45.38 -43.60 13.23
C MET A 453 45.46 -42.29 12.40
N THR A 454 46.11 -41.27 12.98
CA THR A 454 46.90 -40.16 12.36
C THR A 454 46.38 -39.34 11.17
N ASP A 455 45.88 -38.15 11.50
CA ASP A 455 46.27 -36.84 10.94
C ASP A 455 47.17 -36.78 9.68
N ARG A 456 46.60 -36.24 8.59
CA ARG A 456 47.30 -35.43 7.57
C ARG A 456 46.34 -34.39 6.96
N ARG A 457 46.54 -33.11 7.25
CA ARG A 457 45.90 -32.01 6.50
C ARG A 457 46.65 -31.72 5.19
N PRO A 458 45.98 -31.58 4.03
CA PRO A 458 46.59 -30.99 2.84
C PRO A 458 46.60 -29.46 2.95
N THR A 459 47.70 -28.83 2.52
CA THR A 459 47.82 -27.37 2.40
C THR A 459 47.33 -26.91 1.03
N LEU A 460 46.33 -26.03 0.99
CA LEU A 460 45.99 -25.24 -0.20
C LEU A 460 47.03 -24.14 -0.44
N ARG A 461 47.00 -23.55 -1.64
CA ARG A 461 47.87 -22.43 -2.05
C ARG A 461 47.05 -21.14 -2.17
N ASN A 462 47.73 -19.99 -2.20
CA ASN A 462 47.10 -18.66 -2.15
C ASN A 462 46.29 -18.28 -3.41
N ASP A 463 46.37 -19.08 -4.47
CA ASP A 463 45.74 -18.89 -5.77
C ASP A 463 44.23 -19.26 -5.82
N GLU A 464 43.64 -19.72 -4.70
CA GLU A 464 42.20 -20.06 -4.56
C GLU A 464 41.47 -19.18 -3.51
N LEU A 465 41.65 -17.85 -3.55
CA LEU A 465 40.86 -16.91 -2.74
C LEU A 465 39.49 -16.62 -3.37
N ASP A 466 38.43 -16.79 -2.57
CA ASP A 466 37.03 -16.58 -2.97
C ASP A 466 36.73 -15.10 -3.30
N PRO A 467 36.17 -14.78 -4.49
CA PRO A 467 35.73 -13.42 -4.84
C PRO A 467 34.82 -12.74 -3.79
N ALA A 468 34.05 -13.50 -3.01
CA ALA A 468 33.20 -12.96 -1.95
C ALA A 468 34.00 -12.27 -0.81
N LEU A 469 35.24 -12.71 -0.54
CA LEU A 469 36.11 -12.07 0.47
C LEU A 469 36.54 -10.66 0.03
N THR A 470 36.82 -10.47 -1.26
CA THR A 470 37.06 -9.15 -1.85
C THR A 470 35.82 -8.26 -1.83
N GLU A 471 34.62 -8.82 -1.96
CA GLU A 471 33.37 -8.06 -1.92
C GLU A 471 33.03 -7.56 -0.51
N VAL A 472 33.14 -8.43 0.51
CA VAL A 472 33.00 -8.02 1.93
C VAL A 472 34.01 -6.93 2.28
N SER A 473 35.26 -7.06 1.83
CA SER A 473 36.29 -6.03 2.03
C SER A 473 35.91 -4.69 1.40
N ARG A 474 35.35 -4.69 0.18
CA ARG A 474 34.84 -3.49 -0.48
C ARG A 474 33.62 -2.89 0.24
N SER A 475 32.70 -3.69 0.76
CA SER A 475 31.56 -3.18 1.55
C SER A 475 32.00 -2.52 2.86
N VAL A 476 33.00 -3.09 3.56
CA VAL A 476 33.55 -2.49 4.79
C VAL A 476 34.29 -1.18 4.49
N ILE A 477 35.08 -1.14 3.41
CA ILE A 477 35.75 0.08 2.95
C ILE A 477 34.73 1.15 2.54
N GLY A 478 33.70 0.79 1.77
CA GLY A 478 32.60 1.69 1.39
C GLY A 478 31.87 2.26 2.59
N CYS A 479 31.56 1.43 3.60
CA CYS A 479 30.99 1.91 4.86
C CYS A 479 31.93 2.88 5.60
N ALA A 480 33.25 2.61 5.63
CA ALA A 480 34.21 3.52 6.27
C ALA A 480 34.33 4.87 5.54
N ILE A 481 34.24 4.87 4.20
CA ILE A 481 34.24 6.06 3.36
C ILE A 481 32.97 6.90 3.59
N GLU A 482 31.78 6.29 3.55
CA GLU A 482 30.52 7.01 3.78
C GLU A 482 30.40 7.53 5.24
N ILE A 483 30.92 6.79 6.22
CA ILE A 483 31.04 7.27 7.60
C ILE A 483 31.96 8.51 7.68
N HIS A 484 33.05 8.58 6.91
CA HIS A 484 33.91 9.77 6.87
C HIS A 484 33.29 10.95 6.11
N LYS A 485 32.63 10.70 4.97
CA LYS A 485 31.87 11.73 4.23
C LYS A 485 30.80 12.41 5.11
N ALA A 486 30.19 11.65 6.03
CA ALA A 486 29.22 12.17 7.00
C ALA A 486 29.82 13.04 8.13
N ILE A 487 31.15 13.12 8.29
CA ILE A 487 31.81 13.78 9.44
C ILE A 487 32.32 15.19 9.13
N GLY A 488 32.59 15.55 7.86
CA GLY A 488 32.86 16.95 7.49
C GLY A 488 33.34 17.20 6.05
N PRO A 489 33.17 18.43 5.54
CA PRO A 489 33.60 18.80 4.19
C PRO A 489 35.10 19.05 4.11
N GLY A 490 35.84 18.19 3.40
CA GLY A 490 37.27 18.33 3.17
C GLY A 490 38.01 17.05 2.77
N PHE A 491 37.30 16.06 2.22
CA PHE A 491 37.84 14.74 1.88
C PHE A 491 38.28 14.67 0.42
N ASP A 492 39.53 14.29 0.16
CA ASP A 492 40.07 13.97 -1.17
C ASP A 492 40.31 12.45 -1.27
N GLU A 493 39.49 11.79 -2.07
CA GLU A 493 39.47 10.34 -2.26
C GLU A 493 40.80 9.82 -2.83
N GLY A 494 41.46 10.61 -3.70
CA GLY A 494 42.72 10.24 -4.37
C GLY A 494 43.97 10.38 -3.49
N VAL A 495 43.87 11.01 -2.32
CA VAL A 495 44.94 11.04 -1.31
C VAL A 495 44.88 9.78 -0.44
N TYR A 496 43.68 9.32 -0.09
CA TYR A 496 43.50 8.19 0.84
C TYR A 496 43.88 6.84 0.19
N GLU A 497 43.51 6.60 -1.07
CA GLU A 497 43.96 5.40 -1.81
C GLU A 497 45.50 5.33 -1.91
N LYS A 498 46.17 6.47 -2.12
CA LYS A 498 47.64 6.52 -2.21
C LYS A 498 48.33 6.27 -0.88
N ALA A 499 47.77 6.78 0.22
CA ALA A 499 48.28 6.48 1.57
C ALA A 499 48.18 4.98 1.87
N LEU A 500 47.01 4.38 1.64
CA LEU A 500 46.77 2.97 1.92
C LEU A 500 47.60 2.03 1.01
N SER A 501 47.80 2.42 -0.25
CA SER A 501 48.72 1.72 -1.18
C SER A 501 50.17 1.77 -0.70
N ALA A 502 50.62 2.90 -0.14
CA ALA A 502 51.99 3.08 0.34
C ALA A 502 52.28 2.37 1.68
N GLU A 503 51.27 2.21 2.55
CA GLU A 503 51.41 1.44 3.80
C GLU A 503 51.45 -0.08 3.56
N LEU A 504 50.79 -0.58 2.50
CA LEU A 504 50.79 -2.01 2.16
C LEU A 504 52.10 -2.50 1.49
N ASP A 505 52.87 -1.60 0.88
CA ASP A 505 54.18 -1.90 0.26
C ASP A 505 55.36 -1.87 1.26
N ALA A 506 55.14 -1.55 2.54
CA ALA A 506 56.20 -1.37 3.55
C ALA A 506 56.31 -2.54 4.55
N GLU A 507 57.40 -3.32 4.47
CA GLU A 507 57.60 -4.51 5.32
C GLU A 507 57.81 -4.21 6.83
N GLY A 508 56.80 -4.54 7.64
CA GLY A 508 56.95 -5.34 8.86
C GLY A 508 57.36 -4.69 10.19
N VAL A 509 56.47 -4.78 11.20
CA VAL A 509 56.79 -4.98 12.63
C VAL A 509 55.59 -5.61 13.36
N ASP A 510 55.80 -6.20 14.55
CA ASP A 510 54.90 -7.18 15.21
C ASP A 510 54.03 -6.61 16.35
N HIS A 511 52.72 -6.91 16.33
CA HIS A 511 51.79 -6.75 17.46
C HIS A 511 50.81 -7.93 17.58
N LYS A 512 50.82 -8.60 18.74
CA LYS A 512 49.80 -9.55 19.25
C LYS A 512 49.44 -9.12 20.68
N LEU A 513 48.26 -9.38 21.24
CA LEU A 513 47.39 -10.56 21.11
C LEU A 513 45.90 -10.20 21.00
N GLY A 514 45.18 -10.96 20.17
CA GLY A 514 43.74 -11.20 20.33
C GLY A 514 43.50 -12.63 20.81
N HIS A 515 42.51 -12.85 21.67
CA HIS A 515 42.02 -14.20 21.99
C HIS A 515 40.92 -14.60 21.00
N ASP A 516 41.00 -15.82 20.49
CA ASP A 516 40.00 -16.40 19.61
C ASP A 516 38.88 -17.05 20.44
N PHE A 517 37.63 -16.92 19.98
CA PHE A 517 36.48 -17.64 20.54
C PHE A 517 35.78 -18.46 19.46
N THR A 518 35.48 -19.71 19.80
CA THR A 518 34.85 -20.71 18.94
C THR A 518 33.37 -20.85 19.32
N ILE A 519 32.48 -20.80 18.33
CA ILE A 519 31.05 -21.02 18.51
C ILE A 519 30.68 -22.40 17.93
N GLU A 520 30.00 -23.21 18.73
CA GLU A 520 29.43 -24.49 18.31
C GLU A 520 27.90 -24.45 18.28
N TYR A 521 27.31 -25.10 17.27
CA TYR A 521 25.88 -25.38 17.23
C TYR A 521 25.65 -26.87 16.97
N ARG A 522 24.83 -27.51 17.81
CA ARG A 522 24.53 -28.96 17.78
C ARG A 522 25.77 -29.86 17.75
N GLY A 523 26.87 -29.46 18.41
CA GLY A 523 28.10 -30.24 18.49
C GLY A 523 28.99 -30.19 17.24
N LYS A 524 28.84 -29.15 16.41
CA LYS A 524 29.83 -28.76 15.40
C LYS A 524 30.23 -27.30 15.59
N GLU A 525 31.52 -27.04 15.54
CA GLU A 525 32.08 -25.70 15.30
C GLU A 525 31.49 -25.12 14.00
N ILE A 526 30.90 -23.93 14.10
CA ILE A 526 30.39 -23.15 12.96
C ILE A 526 31.25 -21.92 12.66
N GLY A 527 32.15 -21.54 13.57
CA GLY A 527 33.14 -20.50 13.31
C GLY A 527 34.00 -20.19 14.54
N THR A 528 35.26 -19.87 14.28
CA THR A 528 36.18 -19.25 15.24
C THR A 528 36.49 -17.83 14.76
N HIS A 529 36.12 -16.82 15.54
CA HIS A 529 36.22 -15.41 15.14
C HIS A 529 37.30 -14.66 15.92
N ARG A 530 38.03 -13.79 15.22
CA ARG A 530 39.06 -12.89 15.76
C ARG A 530 38.73 -11.44 15.40
N VAL A 531 38.67 -10.56 16.41
CA VAL A 531 38.48 -9.12 16.24
C VAL A 531 39.69 -8.38 16.80
N SER A 532 40.36 -7.59 15.97
CA SER A 532 41.44 -6.68 16.37
C SER A 532 41.68 -5.63 15.28
N LEU A 533 41.57 -4.36 15.64
CA LEU A 533 42.02 -3.21 14.86
C LEU A 533 42.30 -2.06 15.83
N PHE A 534 43.50 -1.49 15.78
CA PHE A 534 43.92 -0.36 16.60
C PHE A 534 44.46 0.74 15.67
N VAL A 535 44.01 1.97 15.89
CA VAL A 535 44.59 3.19 15.30
C VAL A 535 44.57 4.27 16.38
N ASP A 536 45.74 4.63 16.91
CA ASP A 536 46.03 5.73 17.84
C ASP A 536 44.98 6.06 18.92
N ASP A 537 44.95 5.22 19.96
CA ASP A 537 44.41 5.52 21.30
C ASP A 537 42.93 5.95 21.39
N ARG A 538 42.15 5.74 20.32
CA ARG A 538 40.72 6.07 20.27
C ARG A 538 39.95 5.00 19.50
N PHE A 539 38.64 4.99 19.72
CA PHE A 539 37.66 4.00 19.24
C PHE A 539 37.78 2.61 19.88
N VAL A 540 36.62 2.09 20.31
CA VAL A 540 36.43 0.69 20.69
C VAL A 540 35.11 0.28 20.04
N VAL A 541 35.18 -0.54 19.00
CA VAL A 541 33.98 -1.10 18.35
C VAL A 541 33.71 -2.46 18.98
N GLN A 542 32.61 -2.55 19.74
CA GLN A 542 32.17 -3.81 20.35
C GLN A 542 30.94 -4.32 19.58
N VAL A 543 31.17 -5.21 18.62
CA VAL A 543 30.09 -5.92 17.94
C VAL A 543 29.49 -6.95 18.90
N LEU A 544 28.20 -6.80 19.19
CA LEU A 544 27.40 -7.82 19.85
C LEU A 544 26.39 -8.32 18.82
N ALA A 545 26.56 -9.57 18.37
CA ALA A 545 25.51 -10.26 17.65
C ALA A 545 24.48 -10.79 18.66
N ASP A 546 23.20 -10.57 18.37
CA ASP A 546 22.06 -11.22 19.03
C ASP A 546 21.24 -11.91 17.93
N ASP A 547 20.65 -13.06 18.23
CA ASP A 547 20.38 -14.15 17.26
C ASP A 547 19.21 -13.89 16.28
N ARG A 548 18.82 -12.63 16.05
CA ARG A 548 17.65 -12.27 15.21
C ARG A 548 17.82 -11.13 14.23
N GLU A 549 18.79 -10.22 14.41
CA GLU A 549 19.04 -9.12 13.47
C GLU A 549 20.48 -8.60 13.57
N LEU A 550 21.12 -8.26 12.43
CA LEU A 550 22.50 -7.77 12.38
C LEU A 550 22.62 -6.29 12.77
N GLY A 551 22.36 -5.98 14.04
CA GLY A 551 22.50 -4.64 14.61
C GLY A 551 23.96 -4.26 14.92
N LEU A 552 24.48 -3.22 14.25
CA LEU A 552 25.82 -2.68 14.54
C LEU A 552 25.79 -1.64 15.67
N ILE A 553 26.14 -2.06 16.90
CA ILE A 553 26.22 -1.15 18.06
C ILE A 553 27.56 -0.39 18.06
N ILE A 554 27.53 0.90 17.69
CA ILE A 554 28.72 1.79 17.75
C ILE A 554 28.74 2.57 19.07
N ASN A 555 29.64 2.20 19.99
CA ASN A 555 29.81 2.87 21.29
C ASN A 555 30.79 4.05 21.22
N PHE A 556 30.27 5.28 21.24
CA PHE A 556 31.09 6.50 21.24
C PHE A 556 31.62 6.88 22.63
N HIS A 557 32.79 6.36 23.02
CA HIS A 557 33.51 6.81 24.22
C HIS A 557 34.13 8.21 24.05
N ARG A 558 33.32 9.27 24.18
CA ARG A 558 33.85 10.62 24.47
C ARG A 558 34.24 10.76 25.94
N ARG A 559 35.35 11.47 26.16
CA ARG A 559 36.03 11.77 27.43
C ARG A 559 35.03 12.11 28.56
N ARG A 560 35.28 11.62 29.79
CA ARG A 560 34.49 11.94 31.00
C ARG A 560 34.12 13.43 31.05
N LEU A 561 32.82 13.73 31.02
CA LEU A 561 32.30 14.96 31.64
C LEU A 561 32.55 14.86 33.15
N LYS A 562 32.86 15.98 33.82
CA LYS A 562 33.26 15.98 35.24
C LYS A 562 32.18 15.43 36.18
N ASP A 563 30.93 15.49 35.76
CA ASP A 563 29.75 15.26 36.60
C ASP A 563 29.08 13.89 36.36
N GLY A 564 29.84 12.92 35.82
CA GLY A 564 29.48 11.49 35.82
C GLY A 564 28.44 11.01 34.81
N GLY A 565 27.79 11.90 34.05
CA GLY A 565 26.78 11.53 33.06
C GLY A 565 27.32 10.68 31.90
N LEU A 566 26.77 9.48 31.71
CA LEU A 566 27.06 8.59 30.59
C LEU A 566 26.10 8.88 29.42
N VAL A 567 26.59 9.50 28.35
CA VAL A 567 25.79 9.70 27.12
C VAL A 567 25.83 8.42 26.29
N ARG A 568 24.72 7.67 26.28
CA ARG A 568 24.48 6.58 25.33
C ARG A 568 23.75 7.12 24.10
N THR A 569 24.41 7.11 22.95
CA THR A 569 23.74 7.26 21.65
C THR A 569 23.46 5.86 21.12
N LEU A 570 22.20 5.43 21.14
CA LEU A 570 21.80 4.18 20.50
C LEU A 570 21.65 4.45 18.99
N VAL A 571 22.52 3.87 18.18
CA VAL A 571 22.36 3.85 16.72
C VAL A 571 21.73 2.52 16.34
N THR A 572 20.40 2.49 16.26
CA THR A 572 19.69 1.36 15.67
C THR A 572 19.78 1.48 14.15
N LEU A 573 20.44 0.52 13.50
CA LEU A 573 20.23 0.30 12.07
C LEU A 573 18.85 -0.34 11.90
N GLU A 574 17.85 0.44 11.50
CA GLU A 574 16.50 -0.10 11.25
C GLU A 574 16.50 -1.03 10.01
N PRO A 575 15.63 -2.07 9.94
CA PRO A 575 15.72 -3.11 8.91
C PRO A 575 15.37 -2.65 7.49
N ASN A 576 16.37 -2.13 6.76
CA ASN A 576 16.55 -2.14 5.30
C ASN A 576 15.36 -1.74 4.39
N GLY A 577 14.36 -1.00 4.89
CA GLY A 577 13.16 -0.60 4.16
C GLY A 577 12.72 0.83 4.47
N GLN A 578 12.03 1.48 3.54
CA GLN A 578 11.61 2.87 3.72
C GLN A 578 10.48 2.98 4.76
N ARG A 579 10.67 3.80 5.81
CA ARG A 579 9.60 4.14 6.76
C ARG A 579 8.48 4.88 6.04
N VAL A 580 7.23 4.47 6.29
CA VAL A 580 6.04 5.03 5.64
C VAL A 580 5.30 5.95 6.58
N VAL A 581 5.03 7.17 6.13
CA VAL A 581 4.30 8.20 6.85
C VAL A 581 3.01 8.58 6.14
N ILE A 582 2.04 9.03 6.90
CA ILE A 582 0.79 9.60 6.39
C ILE A 582 0.99 11.11 6.38
N THR A 583 1.01 11.74 5.20
CA THR A 583 1.22 13.21 5.07
C THR A 583 -0.08 13.98 4.85
N GLY A 584 -1.16 13.32 4.46
CA GLY A 584 -2.51 13.90 4.41
C GLY A 584 -3.60 12.85 4.50
N MET A 585 -4.82 13.25 4.87
CA MET A 585 -5.99 12.39 4.97
C MET A 585 -7.28 13.15 4.63
N GLY A 586 -8.33 12.43 4.24
CA GLY A 586 -9.60 13.02 3.84
C GLY A 586 -10.71 11.98 3.77
N TRP A 587 -11.93 12.39 4.11
CA TRP A 587 -13.08 11.47 4.14
C TRP A 587 -14.36 12.09 3.57
N VAL A 588 -15.27 11.21 3.18
CA VAL A 588 -16.70 11.49 3.03
C VAL A 588 -17.43 10.52 3.94
N THR A 589 -18.16 11.04 4.91
CA THR A 589 -18.85 10.23 5.92
C THR A 589 -20.31 10.65 6.07
N PRO A 590 -21.18 9.82 6.68
CA PRO A 590 -22.53 10.22 7.09
C PRO A 590 -22.56 11.39 8.09
N LEU A 591 -21.44 11.69 8.77
CA LEU A 591 -21.29 12.86 9.63
C LEU A 591 -20.74 14.12 8.90
N GLY A 592 -20.39 14.02 7.61
CA GLY A 592 -19.90 15.12 6.78
C GLY A 592 -18.54 14.85 6.11
N THR A 593 -17.94 15.90 5.52
CA THR A 593 -16.64 15.83 4.81
C THR A 593 -15.51 16.63 5.47
N ASP A 594 -15.80 17.42 6.51
CA ASP A 594 -14.79 18.16 7.28
C ASP A 594 -14.15 17.24 8.35
N LEU A 595 -12.81 17.25 8.45
CA LEU A 595 -12.07 16.39 9.40
C LEU A 595 -12.39 16.77 10.85
N ASP A 596 -12.27 18.05 11.20
CA ASP A 596 -12.41 18.50 12.59
C ASP A 596 -13.88 18.70 12.99
N GLY A 597 -14.76 18.93 12.01
CA GLY A 597 -16.21 18.79 12.13
C GLY A 597 -16.59 17.37 12.52
N VAL A 598 -16.34 16.38 11.65
CA VAL A 598 -16.69 14.97 11.90
C VAL A 598 -16.05 14.47 13.20
N TRP A 599 -14.80 14.83 13.50
CA TRP A 599 -14.16 14.45 14.76
C TRP A 599 -14.88 15.00 16.00
N ARG A 600 -15.32 16.26 16.00
CA ARG A 600 -16.12 16.82 17.11
C ARG A 600 -17.47 16.12 17.23
N ARG A 601 -18.13 15.78 16.12
CA ARG A 601 -19.41 15.05 16.11
C ARG A 601 -19.26 13.63 16.67
N LEU A 602 -18.15 12.95 16.34
CA LEU A 602 -17.78 11.65 16.92
C LEU A 602 -17.54 11.74 18.43
N LEU A 603 -16.75 12.71 18.91
CA LEU A 603 -16.51 12.89 20.35
C LEU A 603 -17.79 13.28 21.13
N ALA A 604 -18.75 13.91 20.45
CA ALA A 604 -20.07 14.23 21.00
C ALA A 604 -21.09 13.07 20.93
N GLY A 605 -20.74 11.93 20.34
CA GLY A 605 -21.64 10.77 20.21
C GLY A 605 -22.78 10.95 19.20
N GLU A 606 -22.63 11.84 18.20
CA GLU A 606 -23.69 12.09 17.23
C GLU A 606 -23.92 10.89 16.29
N CYS A 607 -25.16 10.40 16.24
CA CYS A 607 -25.57 9.34 15.32
C CYS A 607 -26.03 9.90 13.96
N ALA A 608 -25.61 9.24 12.87
CA ALA A 608 -25.99 9.58 11.50
C ALA A 608 -27.01 8.60 10.87
N ILE A 609 -27.51 7.63 11.63
CA ILE A 609 -28.44 6.61 11.14
C ILE A 609 -29.86 7.18 11.07
N ALA A 610 -30.47 7.08 9.89
CA ALA A 610 -31.82 7.58 9.61
C ALA A 610 -32.55 6.65 8.62
N PRO A 611 -33.88 6.78 8.44
CA PRO A 611 -34.60 6.10 7.36
C PRO A 611 -33.96 6.36 5.99
N VAL A 612 -33.93 5.33 5.13
CA VAL A 612 -33.38 5.41 3.78
C VAL A 612 -34.19 6.41 2.95
N SER A 613 -33.47 7.30 2.26
CA SER A 613 -34.06 8.37 1.44
C SER A 613 -33.62 8.34 -0.02
N ARG A 614 -32.69 7.45 -0.38
CA ARG A 614 -32.24 7.22 -1.77
C ARG A 614 -33.29 6.55 -2.67
N TYR A 615 -34.20 5.78 -2.08
CA TYR A 615 -35.30 5.08 -2.78
C TYR A 615 -36.41 4.72 -1.77
N ARG A 616 -37.60 4.31 -2.23
CA ARG A 616 -38.71 3.87 -1.36
C ARG A 616 -38.34 2.55 -0.66
N ALA A 617 -38.17 2.58 0.66
CA ALA A 617 -37.71 1.44 1.45
C ALA A 617 -38.72 0.96 2.52
N ASP A 618 -39.92 1.52 2.56
CA ASP A 618 -40.88 1.40 3.68
C ASP A 618 -41.18 -0.04 4.12
N LYS A 619 -41.19 -0.97 3.16
CA LYS A 619 -41.47 -2.41 3.36
C LYS A 619 -40.23 -3.30 3.46
N PHE A 620 -39.02 -2.74 3.38
CA PHE A 620 -37.79 -3.51 3.56
C PHE A 620 -37.62 -3.85 5.05
N ALA A 621 -37.19 -5.07 5.37
CA ALA A 621 -36.99 -5.51 6.76
C ALA A 621 -35.95 -4.66 7.53
N THR A 622 -35.03 -4.03 6.80
CA THR A 622 -34.23 -2.90 7.26
C THR A 622 -34.45 -1.73 6.31
N ASN A 623 -35.12 -0.67 6.79
CA ASN A 623 -35.51 0.50 5.99
C ASN A 623 -34.73 1.78 6.37
N PHE A 624 -33.59 1.62 7.05
CA PHE A 624 -32.74 2.69 7.56
C PHE A 624 -31.24 2.40 7.32
N ALA A 625 -30.45 3.46 7.22
CA ALA A 625 -29.01 3.42 6.98
C ALA A 625 -28.34 4.75 7.39
N ALA A 626 -27.01 4.75 7.51
CA ALA A 626 -26.22 5.96 7.67
C ALA A 626 -25.78 6.46 6.28
N GLN A 627 -26.59 7.35 5.69
CA GLN A 627 -26.36 7.88 4.35
C GLN A 627 -25.39 9.05 4.37
N ALA A 628 -24.47 9.12 3.39
CA ALA A 628 -23.58 10.26 3.20
C ALA A 628 -24.09 11.16 2.06
N GLU A 629 -23.94 12.46 2.24
CA GLU A 629 -24.25 13.46 1.21
C GLU A 629 -23.39 13.20 -0.04
N ILE A 630 -24.01 13.15 -1.23
CA ILE A 630 -23.28 13.07 -2.49
C ILE A 630 -22.55 14.40 -2.71
N PRO A 631 -21.20 14.42 -2.72
CA PRO A 631 -20.46 15.66 -2.78
C PRO A 631 -20.51 16.24 -4.21
N SER A 632 -20.72 17.55 -4.33
CA SER A 632 -20.26 18.25 -5.53
C SER A 632 -18.73 18.29 -5.54
N LEU A 633 -18.17 18.27 -6.75
CA LEU A 633 -16.75 18.44 -7.04
C LEU A 633 -16.44 19.88 -7.52
N ASP A 634 -17.44 20.74 -7.67
CA ASP A 634 -17.31 22.13 -8.12
C ASP A 634 -16.44 22.94 -7.15
N GLY A 635 -15.33 23.52 -7.63
CA GLY A 635 -14.37 24.23 -6.79
C GLY A 635 -13.59 23.32 -5.82
N VAL A 636 -13.76 22.00 -5.91
CA VAL A 636 -12.97 20.97 -5.22
C VAL A 636 -11.92 20.39 -6.16
N LEU A 637 -12.33 20.15 -7.42
CA LEU A 637 -11.48 19.70 -8.51
C LEU A 637 -11.52 20.69 -9.66
N TYR A 638 -10.39 20.83 -10.35
CA TYR A 638 -10.36 21.35 -11.71
C TYR A 638 -11.02 20.33 -12.66
N ASN A 639 -11.76 20.80 -13.67
CA ASN A 639 -12.52 19.97 -14.60
C ASN A 639 -13.50 19.00 -13.90
N ALA A 640 -14.24 19.51 -12.90
CA ALA A 640 -15.26 18.75 -12.17
C ALA A 640 -16.36 18.19 -13.10
N GLU A 641 -16.63 18.89 -14.20
CA GLU A 641 -17.56 18.50 -15.26
C GLU A 641 -17.19 17.16 -15.94
N SER A 642 -15.91 16.78 -16.00
CA SER A 642 -15.48 15.44 -16.48
C SER A 642 -15.93 14.28 -15.58
N HIS A 643 -16.42 14.59 -14.37
CA HIS A 643 -16.99 13.64 -13.42
C HIS A 643 -18.52 13.68 -13.38
N ALA A 644 -19.20 14.38 -14.30
CA ALA A 644 -20.67 14.47 -14.33
C ALA A 644 -21.41 13.12 -14.52
N THR A 645 -20.71 12.07 -14.99
CA THR A 645 -21.24 10.70 -15.08
C THR A 645 -20.84 9.79 -13.91
N ALA A 646 -20.00 10.27 -12.98
CA ALA A 646 -19.43 9.45 -11.92
C ALA A 646 -20.48 9.06 -10.87
N GLN A 647 -20.41 7.82 -10.40
CA GLN A 647 -21.32 7.27 -9.39
C GLN A 647 -20.82 7.48 -7.95
N PRO A 648 -21.66 7.27 -6.90
CA PRO A 648 -21.34 7.61 -5.52
C PRO A 648 -19.99 7.10 -5.01
N HIS A 649 -19.63 5.83 -5.31
CA HIS A 649 -18.36 5.24 -4.92
C HIS A 649 -17.15 6.06 -5.43
N ALA A 650 -17.15 6.44 -6.72
CA ALA A 650 -16.12 7.27 -7.33
C ALA A 650 -16.17 8.74 -6.85
N LEU A 651 -17.37 9.34 -6.71
CA LEU A 651 -17.54 10.71 -6.20
C LEU A 651 -17.00 10.85 -4.76
N PHE A 652 -17.28 9.88 -3.90
CA PHE A 652 -16.73 9.83 -2.54
C PHE A 652 -15.19 9.70 -2.56
N ALA A 653 -14.64 8.79 -3.37
CA ALA A 653 -13.19 8.62 -3.51
C ALA A 653 -12.50 9.91 -3.99
N LEU A 654 -13.04 10.58 -5.01
CA LEU A 654 -12.52 11.84 -5.56
C LEU A 654 -12.53 12.98 -4.54
N ARG A 655 -13.66 13.19 -3.83
CA ARG A 655 -13.80 14.22 -2.80
C ARG A 655 -12.87 13.98 -1.60
N ALA A 656 -12.77 12.73 -1.14
CA ALA A 656 -11.87 12.35 -0.06
C ALA A 656 -10.39 12.54 -0.47
N THR A 657 -10.02 12.11 -1.68
CA THR A 657 -8.67 12.29 -2.22
C THR A 657 -8.29 13.76 -2.37
N ALA A 658 -9.19 14.61 -2.88
CA ALA A 658 -8.91 16.04 -3.02
C ALA A 658 -8.56 16.70 -1.67
N SER A 659 -9.25 16.30 -0.60
CA SER A 659 -8.97 16.78 0.75
C SER A 659 -7.62 16.27 1.27
N ALA A 660 -7.34 14.97 1.08
CA ALA A 660 -6.08 14.34 1.48
C ALA A 660 -4.86 14.90 0.73
N TRP A 661 -4.97 15.08 -0.58
CA TRP A 661 -3.94 15.65 -1.47
C TRP A 661 -3.57 17.08 -1.08
N LYS A 662 -4.59 17.90 -0.79
CA LYS A 662 -4.43 19.28 -0.36
C LYS A 662 -3.80 19.37 1.04
N GLN A 663 -4.22 18.51 1.98
CA GLN A 663 -3.59 18.45 3.31
C GLN A 663 -2.13 17.97 3.22
N ALA A 664 -1.83 17.02 2.33
CA ALA A 664 -0.46 16.56 2.09
C ALA A 664 0.43 17.62 1.42
N GLY A 665 -0.12 18.74 0.94
CA GLY A 665 0.64 19.78 0.25
C GLY A 665 1.22 19.33 -1.08
N LEU A 666 0.55 18.40 -1.79
CA LEU A 666 0.96 17.95 -3.13
C LEU A 666 0.45 18.87 -4.25
N GLY A 667 -0.48 19.77 -3.94
CA GLY A 667 -1.03 20.78 -4.85
C GLY A 667 -2.41 21.25 -4.41
N ASP A 668 -2.93 22.29 -5.07
CA ASP A 668 -4.35 22.62 -4.99
C ASP A 668 -5.11 21.89 -6.11
N PRO A 669 -6.00 20.93 -5.80
CA PRO A 669 -6.65 20.12 -6.83
C PRO A 669 -7.78 20.86 -7.57
N ALA A 670 -8.24 22.00 -7.05
CA ALA A 670 -9.17 22.90 -7.74
C ALA A 670 -8.49 23.72 -8.87
N SER A 671 -7.16 23.67 -8.97
CA SER A 671 -6.36 24.56 -9.82
C SER A 671 -5.58 23.79 -10.90
N ALA A 672 -5.89 24.09 -12.17
CA ALA A 672 -5.39 23.37 -13.35
C ALA A 672 -3.87 23.17 -13.41
N GLY A 673 -3.09 24.19 -13.01
CA GLY A 673 -1.63 24.18 -13.07
C GLY A 673 -0.93 23.51 -11.90
N THR A 674 -1.66 22.99 -10.90
CA THR A 674 -1.09 22.49 -9.64
C THR A 674 -1.51 21.07 -9.27
N LEU A 675 -2.31 20.37 -10.08
CA LEU A 675 -2.64 18.96 -9.86
C LEU A 675 -1.38 18.09 -9.73
N LEU A 676 -0.36 18.37 -10.55
CA LEU A 676 1.02 17.92 -10.37
C LEU A 676 1.94 19.12 -10.61
N SER A 677 2.19 19.93 -9.58
CA SER A 677 3.15 21.03 -9.72
C SER A 677 4.56 20.48 -9.92
N LYS A 678 5.39 21.17 -10.71
CA LYS A 678 6.83 20.85 -10.81
C LYS A 678 7.54 21.01 -9.47
N ASP A 679 6.96 21.80 -8.58
CA ASP A 679 7.44 22.12 -7.25
C ASP A 679 7.17 21.00 -6.21
N SER A 680 6.30 20.03 -6.54
CA SER A 680 6.01 18.87 -5.68
C SER A 680 7.22 17.94 -5.49
N GLY A 681 8.14 17.90 -6.47
CA GLY A 681 9.37 17.12 -6.44
C GLY A 681 9.20 15.60 -6.65
N VAL A 682 7.99 15.11 -6.95
CA VAL A 682 7.69 13.69 -7.16
C VAL A 682 7.28 13.45 -8.62
N ALA A 683 7.82 12.41 -9.26
CA ALA A 683 7.46 12.06 -10.64
C ALA A 683 6.10 11.33 -10.72
N PRO A 684 5.29 11.53 -11.77
CA PRO A 684 3.99 10.85 -11.95
C PRO A 684 4.08 9.32 -11.84
N GLU A 685 5.14 8.74 -12.40
CA GLU A 685 5.46 7.31 -12.40
C GLU A 685 5.85 6.77 -11.00
N ARG A 686 6.02 7.66 -10.01
CA ARG A 686 6.32 7.37 -8.59
C ARG A 686 5.15 7.63 -7.65
N ILE A 687 4.01 8.06 -8.20
CA ILE A 687 2.74 8.26 -7.49
C ILE A 687 1.82 7.13 -7.93
N GLY A 688 1.40 6.29 -6.98
CA GLY A 688 0.46 5.19 -7.22
C GLY A 688 -0.87 5.34 -6.48
N VAL A 689 -1.77 4.38 -6.71
CA VAL A 689 -3.12 4.32 -6.11
C VAL A 689 -3.40 2.89 -5.64
N TYR A 690 -3.85 2.70 -4.40
CA TYR A 690 -4.38 1.40 -3.96
C TYR A 690 -5.66 1.63 -3.16
N LEU A 691 -6.82 1.27 -3.73
CA LEU A 691 -8.11 1.37 -3.03
C LEU A 691 -8.68 -0.01 -2.66
N GLY A 692 -9.50 -0.01 -1.62
CA GLY A 692 -10.61 -0.94 -1.46
C GLY A 692 -11.90 -0.22 -1.87
N ALA A 693 -12.13 -0.10 -3.18
CA ALA A 693 -13.34 0.46 -3.73
C ALA A 693 -14.26 -0.67 -4.21
N GLY A 694 -15.54 -0.60 -3.84
CA GLY A 694 -16.53 -1.54 -4.32
C GLY A 694 -17.21 -1.10 -5.60
N GLU A 695 -18.14 -1.94 -6.03
CA GLU A 695 -18.97 -1.76 -7.21
C GLU A 695 -19.77 -0.43 -7.22
N GLY A 696 -20.10 0.02 -8.43
CA GLY A 696 -21.06 1.09 -8.63
C GLY A 696 -22.51 0.63 -8.43
N VAL A 697 -23.42 1.60 -8.45
CA VAL A 697 -24.86 1.39 -8.24
C VAL A 697 -25.54 0.98 -9.58
N PRO A 698 -26.15 -0.22 -9.66
CA PRO A 698 -26.95 -0.62 -10.81
C PRO A 698 -28.22 0.24 -10.95
N ASP A 699 -28.61 0.51 -12.19
CA ASP A 699 -29.87 1.21 -12.53
C ASP A 699 -31.06 0.25 -12.35
N PHE A 700 -31.50 0.08 -11.10
CA PHE A 700 -32.49 -0.91 -10.69
C PHE A 700 -33.81 -0.79 -11.46
N GLU A 701 -34.28 0.42 -11.75
CA GLU A 701 -35.55 0.63 -12.45
C GLU A 701 -35.46 0.23 -13.93
N ARG A 702 -34.37 0.59 -14.62
CA ARG A 702 -34.14 0.15 -16.01
C ARG A 702 -33.86 -1.34 -16.10
N LEU A 703 -33.08 -1.90 -15.17
CA LEU A 703 -32.84 -3.34 -15.10
C LEU A 703 -34.14 -4.11 -14.84
N ALA A 704 -35.01 -3.61 -13.96
CA ALA A 704 -36.34 -4.18 -13.76
C ALA A 704 -37.19 -4.07 -15.03
N GLN A 705 -37.21 -2.92 -15.72
CA GLN A 705 -37.93 -2.75 -16.98
C GLN A 705 -37.46 -3.75 -18.05
N VAL A 706 -36.15 -3.94 -18.23
CA VAL A 706 -35.59 -4.93 -19.18
C VAL A 706 -36.07 -6.34 -18.85
N ASN A 707 -36.02 -6.76 -17.58
CA ASN A 707 -36.45 -8.09 -17.16
C ASN A 707 -37.99 -8.28 -17.26
N LEU A 708 -38.77 -7.26 -16.92
CA LEU A 708 -40.24 -7.26 -17.04
C LEU A 708 -40.68 -7.33 -18.51
N GLU A 709 -40.05 -6.54 -19.39
CA GLU A 709 -40.38 -6.53 -20.83
C GLU A 709 -39.91 -7.80 -21.55
N SER A 710 -38.89 -8.50 -21.06
CA SER A 710 -38.35 -9.73 -21.67
C SER A 710 -38.91 -11.04 -21.09
N TRP A 711 -39.68 -11.01 -20.00
CA TRP A 711 -40.19 -12.21 -19.33
C TRP A 711 -41.06 -13.11 -20.22
N ALA A 712 -40.79 -14.43 -20.16
CA ALA A 712 -41.53 -15.48 -20.83
C ALA A 712 -42.16 -16.44 -19.80
N GLU A 713 -43.43 -16.22 -19.47
CA GLU A 713 -44.17 -16.94 -18.41
C GLU A 713 -44.26 -18.46 -18.65
N ASP A 714 -44.28 -18.90 -19.91
CA ASP A 714 -44.32 -20.32 -20.30
C ASP A 714 -43.03 -21.07 -19.92
N ARG A 715 -41.88 -20.38 -20.00
CA ARG A 715 -40.56 -20.89 -19.58
C ARG A 715 -40.20 -20.54 -18.14
N ARG A 716 -40.85 -19.52 -17.56
CA ARG A 716 -40.46 -18.86 -16.30
C ARG A 716 -39.00 -18.39 -16.31
N ALA A 717 -38.61 -17.80 -17.43
CA ALA A 717 -37.29 -17.26 -17.72
C ALA A 717 -37.43 -15.97 -18.55
N VAL A 718 -36.34 -15.24 -18.75
CA VAL A 718 -36.30 -14.19 -19.79
C VAL A 718 -36.20 -14.82 -21.18
N ASP A 719 -36.69 -14.12 -22.20
CA ASP A 719 -36.32 -14.40 -23.57
C ASP A 719 -34.98 -13.73 -23.90
N ASP A 720 -33.91 -14.51 -24.07
CA ASP A 720 -32.53 -14.01 -24.27
C ASP A 720 -32.41 -12.92 -25.33
N ALA A 721 -33.01 -13.13 -26.50
CA ALA A 721 -32.87 -12.22 -27.64
C ALA A 721 -33.63 -10.92 -27.42
N LYS A 722 -34.83 -11.01 -26.84
CA LYS A 722 -35.59 -9.84 -26.40
C LYS A 722 -34.87 -9.13 -25.25
N TRP A 723 -34.28 -9.86 -24.30
CA TRP A 723 -33.51 -9.28 -23.20
C TRP A 723 -32.33 -8.47 -23.75
N ALA A 724 -31.56 -9.03 -24.70
CA ALA A 724 -30.46 -8.33 -25.38
C ALA A 724 -30.95 -7.05 -26.09
N GLU A 725 -32.01 -7.14 -26.90
CA GLU A 725 -32.60 -5.98 -27.59
C GLU A 725 -33.03 -4.88 -26.61
N ARG A 726 -33.76 -5.25 -25.55
CA ARG A 726 -34.27 -4.29 -24.55
C ARG A 726 -33.14 -3.74 -23.67
N ALA A 727 -32.13 -4.54 -23.33
CA ALA A 727 -30.97 -4.09 -22.59
C ALA A 727 -30.16 -3.06 -23.37
N LEU A 728 -29.85 -3.34 -24.64
CA LEU A 728 -29.14 -2.40 -25.53
C LEU A 728 -29.95 -1.12 -25.81
N ALA A 729 -31.28 -1.19 -25.77
CA ALA A 729 -32.16 -0.04 -25.98
C ALA A 729 -32.45 0.79 -24.71
N LEU A 730 -32.38 0.20 -23.51
CA LEU A 730 -32.78 0.84 -22.25
C LEU A 730 -31.61 1.12 -21.29
N LEU A 731 -30.64 0.22 -21.17
CA LEU A 731 -29.49 0.43 -20.28
C LEU A 731 -28.58 1.55 -20.83
N THR A 732 -27.73 2.11 -19.97
CA THR A 732 -26.93 3.30 -20.31
C THR A 732 -25.44 2.96 -20.21
N PRO A 733 -24.66 2.99 -21.31
CA PRO A 733 -23.28 2.53 -21.33
C PRO A 733 -22.40 3.04 -20.19
N HIS A 734 -22.42 4.34 -19.90
CA HIS A 734 -21.62 4.91 -18.81
C HIS A 734 -22.08 4.44 -17.42
N LYS A 735 -23.37 4.17 -17.19
CA LYS A 735 -23.87 3.63 -15.90
C LYS A 735 -23.50 2.16 -15.70
N GLU A 736 -23.36 1.41 -16.79
CA GLU A 736 -22.89 0.02 -16.75
C GLU A 736 -21.38 -0.06 -16.56
N PHE A 737 -20.62 0.84 -17.19
CA PHE A 737 -19.17 0.94 -16.99
C PHE A 737 -18.81 1.37 -15.56
N GLU A 738 -19.51 2.37 -15.00
CA GLU A 738 -19.33 2.83 -13.60
C GLU A 738 -19.61 1.76 -12.54
N GLN A 739 -20.13 0.58 -12.89
CA GLN A 739 -20.31 -0.51 -11.93
C GLN A 739 -19.03 -1.31 -11.66
N GLU A 740 -18.08 -1.37 -12.60
CA GLU A 740 -16.83 -2.13 -12.42
C GLU A 740 -15.95 -1.50 -11.29
N PRO A 741 -15.56 -2.26 -10.24
CA PRO A 741 -14.97 -1.68 -9.01
C PRO A 741 -13.69 -0.83 -9.19
N ASN A 742 -12.92 -1.06 -10.26
CA ASN A 742 -11.73 -0.27 -10.59
C ASN A 742 -12.01 1.13 -11.13
N ILE A 743 -13.25 1.51 -11.43
CA ILE A 743 -13.52 2.86 -11.98
C ILE A 743 -13.23 3.97 -10.96
N ALA A 744 -13.42 3.73 -9.65
CA ALA A 744 -12.93 4.66 -8.62
C ALA A 744 -11.40 4.83 -8.65
N VAL A 745 -10.64 3.73 -8.80
CA VAL A 745 -9.16 3.78 -8.94
C VAL A 745 -8.76 4.51 -10.22
N SER A 746 -9.40 4.20 -11.35
CA SER A 746 -9.14 4.83 -12.64
C SER A 746 -9.38 6.34 -12.60
N ARG A 747 -10.51 6.78 -12.04
CA ARG A 747 -10.84 8.20 -11.89
C ARG A 747 -9.88 8.91 -10.96
N VAL A 748 -9.55 8.34 -9.80
CA VAL A 748 -8.55 8.92 -8.89
C VAL A 748 -7.17 9.02 -9.57
N ALA A 749 -6.68 7.95 -10.20
CA ALA A 749 -5.38 7.98 -10.87
C ALA A 749 -5.32 9.01 -12.00
N ARG A 750 -6.38 9.10 -12.83
CA ARG A 750 -6.48 10.06 -13.93
C ARG A 750 -6.60 11.52 -13.46
N THR A 751 -7.38 11.80 -12.42
CA THR A 751 -7.57 13.16 -11.90
C THR A 751 -6.31 13.69 -11.21
N PHE A 752 -5.61 12.86 -10.43
CA PHE A 752 -4.41 13.25 -9.69
C PHE A 752 -3.10 12.93 -10.42
N GLY A 753 -3.18 12.48 -11.68
CA GLY A 753 -2.04 12.23 -12.56
C GLY A 753 -1.09 11.10 -12.12
N ALA A 754 -1.57 10.15 -11.32
CA ALA A 754 -0.80 9.00 -10.88
C ALA A 754 -0.57 8.03 -12.07
N ILE A 755 0.69 7.73 -12.38
CA ILE A 755 1.11 6.82 -13.47
C ILE A 755 1.83 5.57 -12.89
N GLY A 756 2.19 5.60 -11.61
CA GLY A 756 2.75 4.44 -10.89
C GLY A 756 1.73 3.33 -10.61
N PRO A 757 2.06 2.37 -9.72
CA PRO A 757 1.23 1.21 -9.44
C PRO A 757 -0.21 1.56 -9.04
N ALA A 758 -1.20 1.00 -9.74
CA ALA A 758 -2.62 1.27 -9.52
C ALA A 758 -3.41 -0.03 -9.35
N LEU A 759 -3.99 -0.25 -8.16
CA LEU A 759 -4.66 -1.49 -7.77
C LEU A 759 -5.98 -1.25 -7.03
N ASN A 760 -6.90 -2.22 -7.12
CA ASN A 760 -8.12 -2.31 -6.31
C ASN A 760 -8.23 -3.68 -5.64
N CYS A 761 -8.44 -3.72 -4.32
CA CYS A 761 -8.68 -4.95 -3.56
C CYS A 761 -10.15 -5.08 -3.14
N MET A 762 -10.68 -6.30 -3.26
CA MET A 762 -12.00 -6.70 -2.80
C MET A 762 -11.83 -7.74 -1.68
N THR A 763 -11.64 -7.29 -0.43
CA THR A 763 -11.70 -8.15 0.77
C THR A 763 -12.82 -7.73 1.71
N ALA A 764 -13.98 -7.42 1.11
CA ALA A 764 -15.20 -7.00 1.77
C ALA A 764 -14.94 -5.91 2.82
N CYS A 765 -15.32 -6.12 4.07
CA CYS A 765 -15.21 -5.14 5.15
C CYS A 765 -13.77 -4.79 5.57
N ALA A 766 -12.78 -5.54 5.09
CA ALA A 766 -11.36 -5.34 5.38
C ALA A 766 -10.59 -4.60 4.25
N ALA A 767 -11.23 -4.34 3.11
CA ALA A 767 -10.57 -3.88 1.89
C ALA A 767 -9.74 -2.60 2.07
N SER A 768 -10.29 -1.52 2.66
CA SER A 768 -9.51 -0.30 2.90
C SER A 768 -8.49 -0.38 4.05
N THR A 769 -8.50 -1.45 4.85
CA THR A 769 -7.39 -1.76 5.78
C THR A 769 -6.24 -2.40 5.01
N GLN A 770 -6.56 -3.30 4.08
CA GLN A 770 -5.60 -4.03 3.25
C GLN A 770 -4.93 -3.15 2.21
N SER A 771 -5.68 -2.28 1.53
CA SER A 771 -5.14 -1.35 0.53
C SER A 771 -4.05 -0.43 1.08
N VAL A 772 -4.25 0.11 2.30
CA VAL A 772 -3.26 0.92 3.02
C VAL A 772 -2.05 0.07 3.46
N GLY A 773 -2.28 -1.19 3.85
CA GLY A 773 -1.22 -2.14 4.20
C GLY A 773 -0.29 -2.46 3.03
N GLU A 774 -0.87 -2.83 1.88
CA GLU A 774 -0.12 -3.13 0.66
C GLU A 774 0.47 -1.88 -0.01
N ALA A 775 -0.20 -0.72 0.07
CA ALA A 775 0.39 0.57 -0.32
C ALA A 775 1.61 0.95 0.54
N ALA A 776 1.59 0.66 1.85
CA ALA A 776 2.78 0.79 2.68
C ALA A 776 3.86 -0.24 2.27
N ALA A 777 3.50 -1.45 1.88
CA ALA A 777 4.43 -2.46 1.36
C ALA A 777 5.01 -2.12 -0.03
N LEU A 778 4.31 -1.32 -0.86
CA LEU A 778 4.80 -0.75 -2.11
C LEU A 778 5.88 0.32 -1.84
N ILE A 779 5.64 1.23 -0.90
CA ILE A 779 6.61 2.29 -0.54
C ILE A 779 7.83 1.69 0.16
N ARG A 780 7.67 0.77 1.12
CA ARG A 780 8.78 0.17 1.90
C ARG A 780 9.88 -0.44 1.03
N ARG A 781 9.51 -1.05 -0.10
CA ARG A 781 10.43 -1.65 -1.09
C ARG A 781 10.86 -0.70 -2.21
N GLY A 782 10.27 0.49 -2.29
CA GLY A 782 10.63 1.53 -3.25
C GLY A 782 9.94 1.45 -4.61
N ASP A 783 8.81 0.74 -4.77
CA ASP A 783 8.04 0.72 -6.03
C ASP A 783 7.39 2.10 -6.32
N ALA A 784 6.99 2.82 -5.27
CA ALA A 784 6.44 4.18 -5.32
C ALA A 784 7.02 5.04 -4.18
N ASP A 785 7.02 6.36 -4.35
CA ASP A 785 7.41 7.31 -3.29
C ASP A 785 6.19 7.88 -2.56
N VAL A 786 5.04 7.97 -3.27
CA VAL A 786 3.73 8.41 -2.76
C VAL A 786 2.67 7.40 -3.22
N MET A 787 1.72 7.07 -2.33
CA MET A 787 0.54 6.27 -2.66
C MET A 787 -0.73 6.95 -2.15
N ILE A 788 -1.72 7.12 -3.03
CA ILE A 788 -3.10 7.44 -2.65
C ILE A 788 -3.75 6.12 -2.20
N ALA A 789 -4.01 5.96 -0.91
CA ALA A 789 -4.51 4.70 -0.36
C ALA A 789 -5.81 4.88 0.44
N GLY A 790 -6.66 3.86 0.45
CA GLY A 790 -7.88 3.88 1.28
C GLY A 790 -9.04 3.09 0.66
N GLY A 791 -10.25 3.62 0.67
CA GLY A 791 -11.40 2.99 0.01
C GLY A 791 -12.68 3.80 0.00
N ALA A 792 -13.64 3.39 -0.83
CA ALA A 792 -14.91 4.07 -1.06
C ALA A 792 -16.02 3.09 -1.48
N HIS A 793 -17.24 3.20 -0.93
CA HIS A 793 -18.36 2.35 -1.34
C HIS A 793 -19.74 2.94 -0.98
N SER A 794 -20.79 2.49 -1.69
CA SER A 794 -22.18 2.63 -1.28
C SER A 794 -23.00 1.42 -1.71
N MET A 795 -23.51 0.66 -0.73
CA MET A 795 -24.49 -0.42 -0.95
C MET A 795 -25.94 0.03 -0.68
N ILE A 796 -26.18 1.33 -0.49
CA ILE A 796 -27.50 1.90 -0.14
C ILE A 796 -28.35 2.11 -1.40
N HIS A 797 -28.61 1.01 -2.08
CA HIS A 797 -29.48 0.87 -3.24
C HIS A 797 -30.25 -0.47 -3.13
N PRO A 798 -31.34 -0.68 -3.91
CA PRO A 798 -32.27 -1.79 -3.67
C PRO A 798 -31.61 -3.17 -3.63
N LEU A 799 -30.70 -3.48 -4.56
CA LEU A 799 -30.03 -4.79 -4.63
C LEU A 799 -28.99 -4.99 -3.52
N GLY A 800 -28.17 -3.98 -3.20
CA GLY A 800 -27.14 -4.06 -2.15
C GLY A 800 -27.76 -4.24 -0.76
N MET A 801 -28.77 -3.41 -0.43
CA MET A 801 -29.58 -3.55 0.78
C MET A 801 -30.31 -4.90 0.83
N THR A 802 -30.90 -5.34 -0.30
CA THR A 802 -31.53 -6.66 -0.39
C THR A 802 -30.54 -7.77 -0.04
N GLY A 803 -29.32 -7.74 -0.58
CA GLY A 803 -28.31 -8.77 -0.32
C GLY A 803 -28.04 -9.01 1.16
N PHE A 804 -27.79 -7.95 1.93
CA PHE A 804 -27.51 -8.05 3.36
C PHE A 804 -28.76 -8.30 4.23
N ILE A 805 -29.94 -7.86 3.79
CA ILE A 805 -31.22 -8.25 4.42
C ILE A 805 -31.48 -9.76 4.24
N ARG A 806 -31.24 -10.32 3.05
CA ARG A 806 -31.43 -11.76 2.77
C ARG A 806 -30.42 -12.65 3.50
N LEU A 807 -29.22 -12.13 3.77
CA LEU A 807 -28.24 -12.73 4.67
C LEU A 807 -28.62 -12.64 6.17
N THR A 808 -29.67 -11.90 6.53
CA THR A 808 -30.06 -11.59 7.94
C THR A 808 -28.94 -10.94 8.77
N ALA A 809 -28.01 -10.24 8.11
CA ALA A 809 -26.85 -9.63 8.76
C ALA A 809 -27.13 -8.22 9.30
N MET A 810 -28.22 -7.57 8.87
CA MET A 810 -28.58 -6.20 9.24
C MET A 810 -29.57 -6.14 10.40
N SER A 811 -29.49 -5.08 11.20
CA SER A 811 -30.46 -4.79 12.27
C SER A 811 -31.86 -4.56 11.70
N THR A 812 -32.90 -5.02 12.39
CA THR A 812 -34.32 -4.83 11.98
C THR A 812 -35.10 -3.90 12.91
N ARG A 813 -34.40 -3.06 13.69
CA ARG A 813 -34.99 -2.01 14.54
C ARG A 813 -35.44 -0.78 13.74
N THR A 814 -36.48 -0.98 12.94
CA THR A 814 -37.12 0.07 12.13
C THR A 814 -37.95 1.06 12.95
N ASP A 815 -38.23 0.72 14.21
CA ASP A 815 -38.90 1.54 15.24
C ASP A 815 -37.95 2.54 15.91
N ASP A 816 -36.67 2.19 16.05
CA ASP A 816 -35.62 3.04 16.64
C ASP A 816 -34.28 2.94 15.87
N PRO A 817 -34.19 3.52 14.65
CA PRO A 817 -32.97 3.47 13.84
C PRO A 817 -31.75 4.10 14.51
N ALA A 818 -31.94 5.19 15.28
CA ALA A 818 -30.85 5.96 15.88
C ALA A 818 -30.04 5.12 16.89
N HIS A 819 -30.70 4.20 17.60
CA HIS A 819 -30.06 3.28 18.53
C HIS A 819 -29.84 1.86 17.93
N ALA A 820 -30.08 1.65 16.64
CA ALA A 820 -30.00 0.30 16.03
C ALA A 820 -28.56 -0.24 16.00
N ALA A 821 -27.57 0.59 15.66
CA ALA A 821 -26.16 0.22 15.72
C ALA A 821 -25.65 0.27 17.17
N ARG A 822 -25.58 -0.89 17.82
CA ARG A 822 -25.14 -1.04 19.22
C ARG A 822 -24.04 -2.12 19.37
N PRO A 823 -22.79 -1.84 18.94
CA PRO A 823 -21.68 -2.77 19.08
C PRO A 823 -21.47 -3.20 20.54
N PHE A 824 -21.16 -4.49 20.74
CA PHE A 824 -20.91 -5.13 22.04
C PHE A 824 -22.09 -5.15 23.04
N ASP A 825 -23.24 -4.56 22.71
CA ASP A 825 -24.45 -4.59 23.53
C ASP A 825 -25.16 -5.95 23.43
N SER A 826 -25.64 -6.48 24.56
CA SER A 826 -26.34 -7.76 24.65
C SER A 826 -27.61 -7.84 23.78
N THR A 827 -28.21 -6.70 23.44
CA THR A 827 -29.43 -6.60 22.64
C THR A 827 -29.17 -6.44 21.14
N ARG A 828 -27.90 -6.41 20.69
CA ARG A 828 -27.52 -6.25 19.27
C ARG A 828 -28.08 -7.37 18.39
N ASP A 829 -28.51 -7.03 17.19
CA ASP A 829 -29.27 -7.91 16.28
C ASP A 829 -28.69 -7.99 14.86
N GLY A 830 -27.83 -7.05 14.47
CA GLY A 830 -27.16 -6.99 13.18
C GLY A 830 -26.42 -5.66 13.01
N PHE A 831 -25.67 -5.51 11.92
CA PHE A 831 -25.03 -4.23 11.60
C PHE A 831 -26.03 -3.24 10.99
N VAL A 832 -25.68 -1.95 10.95
CA VAL A 832 -26.42 -0.94 10.19
C VAL A 832 -25.55 -0.47 9.04
N MET A 833 -26.08 -0.47 7.81
CA MET A 833 -25.28 -0.10 6.64
C MET A 833 -24.96 1.40 6.65
N GLY A 834 -23.73 1.74 6.26
CA GLY A 834 -23.31 3.09 5.95
C GLY A 834 -22.62 3.16 4.58
N GLU A 835 -22.34 4.39 4.13
CA GLU A 835 -21.64 4.65 2.86
C GLU A 835 -20.63 5.79 3.02
N GLY A 836 -19.66 5.89 2.11
CA GLY A 836 -18.67 6.97 2.12
C GLY A 836 -17.32 6.59 1.54
N ALA A 837 -16.29 7.34 1.93
CA ALA A 837 -14.89 7.07 1.61
C ALA A 837 -13.96 7.54 2.74
N GLY A 838 -12.83 6.86 2.89
CA GLY A 838 -11.67 7.32 3.65
C GLY A 838 -10.42 7.16 2.79
N ILE A 839 -9.61 8.21 2.68
CA ILE A 839 -8.39 8.25 1.86
C ILE A 839 -7.24 8.85 2.68
N VAL A 840 -6.06 8.26 2.57
CA VAL A 840 -4.79 8.74 3.12
C VAL A 840 -3.75 8.86 2.01
N ILE A 841 -2.91 9.90 2.10
CA ILE A 841 -1.68 10.01 1.31
C ILE A 841 -0.57 9.36 2.12
N LEU A 842 -0.14 8.18 1.69
CA LEU A 842 1.06 7.53 2.20
C LEU A 842 2.27 8.04 1.42
N GLU A 843 3.39 8.20 2.12
CA GLU A 843 4.62 8.71 1.53
C GLU A 843 5.85 8.12 2.22
N SER A 844 6.97 7.99 1.49
CA SER A 844 8.24 7.64 2.12
C SER A 844 8.72 8.77 3.03
N LEU A 845 9.27 8.42 4.19
CA LEU A 845 9.82 9.41 5.12
C LEU A 845 10.94 10.26 4.49
N GLU A 846 11.62 9.76 3.46
CA GLU A 846 12.57 10.53 2.66
C GLU A 846 11.86 11.54 1.74
N SER A 847 10.87 11.12 0.95
CA SER A 847 10.09 12.02 0.08
C SER A 847 9.42 13.13 0.87
N ALA A 848 8.74 12.78 1.97
CA ALA A 848 8.07 13.74 2.84
C ALA A 848 9.06 14.80 3.37
N ARG A 849 10.25 14.38 3.81
CA ARG A 849 11.33 15.29 4.23
C ARG A 849 11.86 16.14 3.07
N ARG A 850 12.05 15.56 1.89
CA ARG A 850 12.61 16.23 0.69
C ARG A 850 11.78 17.45 0.29
N ARG A 851 10.45 17.35 0.37
CA ARG A 851 9.49 18.43 0.05
C ARG A 851 8.92 19.17 1.27
N GLY A 852 9.46 18.93 2.48
CA GLY A 852 9.08 19.62 3.71
C GLY A 852 7.70 19.27 4.30
N ALA A 853 7.08 18.16 3.87
CA ALA A 853 5.79 17.71 4.40
C ALA A 853 5.90 17.22 5.86
N THR A 854 4.88 17.50 6.66
CA THR A 854 4.79 17.10 8.07
C THR A 854 3.94 15.84 8.22
N PRO A 855 4.50 14.70 8.70
CA PRO A 855 3.72 13.50 8.97
C PRO A 855 2.68 13.66 10.08
N LEU A 856 1.45 13.24 9.79
CA LEU A 856 0.38 13.07 10.78
C LEU A 856 0.66 11.85 11.66
N ALA A 857 1.01 10.73 11.03
CA ALA A 857 1.33 9.46 11.67
C ALA A 857 2.33 8.64 10.85
N GLU A 858 2.80 7.53 11.42
CA GLU A 858 3.63 6.51 10.77
C GLU A 858 2.85 5.19 10.69
N VAL A 859 2.83 4.55 9.51
CA VAL A 859 2.29 3.19 9.34
C VAL A 859 3.38 2.20 9.76
N ALA A 860 3.40 1.88 11.04
CA ALA A 860 4.44 1.05 11.65
C ALA A 860 4.23 -0.44 11.38
N GLY A 861 2.97 -0.90 11.32
CA GLY A 861 2.65 -2.31 11.15
C GLY A 861 1.40 -2.57 10.31
N PHE A 862 1.39 -3.72 9.66
CA PHE A 862 0.28 -4.28 8.90
C PHE A 862 0.33 -5.81 9.05
N GLY A 863 -0.84 -6.43 9.19
CA GLY A 863 -1.01 -7.87 9.17
C GLY A 863 -2.28 -8.27 8.41
N SER A 864 -2.23 -9.42 7.74
CA SER A 864 -3.25 -9.95 6.85
C SER A 864 -3.30 -11.47 6.92
N SER A 865 -4.49 -12.06 7.03
CA SER A 865 -4.68 -13.51 7.13
C SER A 865 -6.11 -13.93 6.77
N ALA A 866 -6.29 -15.22 6.48
CA ALA A 866 -7.60 -15.81 6.16
C ALA A 866 -8.05 -16.83 7.21
N ASP A 867 -9.34 -16.86 7.53
CA ASP A 867 -9.92 -17.86 8.45
C ASP A 867 -9.93 -19.28 7.86
N ALA A 868 -10.02 -19.40 6.53
CA ALA A 868 -10.22 -20.65 5.77
C ALA A 868 -11.37 -21.56 6.29
N TYR A 869 -12.33 -20.97 7.02
CA TYR A 869 -13.33 -21.70 7.78
C TYR A 869 -14.65 -21.88 7.00
N ARG A 870 -15.39 -20.79 6.77
CA ARG A 870 -16.70 -20.77 6.11
C ARG A 870 -16.91 -19.45 5.35
N ILE A 871 -17.93 -19.44 4.49
CA ILE A 871 -18.26 -18.31 3.60
C ILE A 871 -18.82 -17.11 4.41
N THR A 872 -19.69 -17.42 5.37
CA THR A 872 -20.39 -16.47 6.26
C THR A 872 -19.78 -16.42 7.64
N ASP A 873 -19.63 -17.59 8.27
CA ASP A 873 -19.31 -17.74 9.68
C ASP A 873 -17.81 -17.46 9.93
N ILE A 874 -17.51 -16.62 10.92
CA ILE A 874 -16.14 -16.30 11.34
C ILE A 874 -15.56 -17.49 12.14
N GLN A 875 -14.23 -17.70 12.09
CA GLN A 875 -13.57 -18.75 12.88
C GLN A 875 -13.85 -18.56 14.39
N PRO A 876 -14.36 -19.57 15.13
CA PRO A 876 -14.96 -19.34 16.46
C PRO A 876 -14.02 -18.81 17.56
N GLU A 877 -12.71 -19.05 17.46
CA GLU A 877 -11.69 -18.55 18.40
C GLU A 877 -10.99 -17.28 17.88
N GLY A 878 -11.39 -16.81 16.69
CA GLY A 878 -10.82 -15.64 16.02
C GLY A 878 -9.38 -15.84 15.56
N GLU A 879 -8.96 -17.07 15.18
CA GLU A 879 -7.57 -17.38 14.82
C GLU A 879 -6.97 -16.43 13.76
N GLY A 880 -7.73 -16.09 12.71
CA GLY A 880 -7.29 -15.12 11.69
C GLY A 880 -7.16 -13.70 12.26
N ALA A 881 -8.17 -13.20 12.97
CA ALA A 881 -8.08 -11.91 13.66
C ALA A 881 -6.87 -11.83 14.62
N GLN A 882 -6.58 -12.90 15.37
CA GLN A 882 -5.38 -12.99 16.20
C GLN A 882 -4.09 -12.95 15.38
N ALA A 883 -4.03 -13.63 14.23
CA ALA A 883 -2.86 -13.67 13.36
C ALA A 883 -2.57 -12.29 12.75
N ALA A 884 -3.58 -11.61 12.21
CA ALA A 884 -3.47 -10.25 11.67
C ALA A 884 -2.95 -9.25 12.72
N ILE A 885 -3.52 -9.28 13.95
CA ILE A 885 -3.06 -8.41 15.05
C ILE A 885 -1.61 -8.72 15.43
N ARG A 886 -1.24 -10.00 15.61
CA ARG A 886 0.14 -10.39 15.97
C ARG A 886 1.16 -10.01 14.89
N GLN A 887 0.82 -10.15 13.61
CA GLN A 887 1.68 -9.76 12.50
C GLN A 887 1.85 -8.23 12.43
N ALA A 888 0.78 -7.45 12.64
CA ALA A 888 0.85 -5.99 12.71
C ALA A 888 1.73 -5.49 13.88
N LEU A 889 1.62 -6.12 15.06
CA LEU A 889 2.50 -5.86 16.21
C LEU A 889 3.96 -6.22 15.90
N THR A 890 4.19 -7.41 15.33
CA THR A 890 5.54 -7.90 14.98
C THR A 890 6.23 -6.96 14.00
N GLN A 891 5.55 -6.53 12.93
CA GLN A 891 6.10 -5.62 11.93
C GLN A 891 6.37 -4.21 12.51
N ALA A 892 5.61 -3.78 13.51
CA ALA A 892 5.84 -2.52 14.23
C ALA A 892 6.98 -2.57 15.27
N GLY A 893 7.52 -3.76 15.56
CA GLY A 893 8.53 -3.99 16.58
C GLY A 893 7.98 -3.97 18.01
N LEU A 894 6.74 -4.42 18.22
CA LEU A 894 6.07 -4.46 19.52
C LEU A 894 5.65 -5.89 19.91
N THR A 895 5.61 -6.18 21.22
CA THR A 895 4.98 -7.42 21.74
C THR A 895 3.63 -7.13 22.41
N PRO A 896 2.69 -8.08 22.48
CA PRO A 896 1.39 -7.87 23.12
C PRO A 896 1.49 -7.51 24.61
N GLU A 897 2.50 -8.03 25.31
CA GLU A 897 2.72 -7.87 26.76
C GLU A 897 3.50 -6.59 27.10
N GLN A 898 3.94 -5.84 26.09
CA GLN A 898 4.80 -4.68 26.26
C GLN A 898 4.06 -3.54 26.97
N THR A 899 4.70 -2.99 28.01
CA THR A 899 4.20 -1.87 28.80
C THR A 899 5.26 -0.79 29.00
N ASP A 900 4.82 0.42 29.34
CA ASP A 900 5.70 1.49 29.83
C ASP A 900 6.01 1.38 31.33
N GLU A 901 6.80 2.30 31.88
CA GLU A 901 7.18 2.34 33.31
C GLU A 901 5.98 2.47 34.27
N SER A 902 4.79 2.87 33.79
CA SER A 902 3.55 2.95 34.58
C SER A 902 2.72 1.66 34.53
N GLY A 903 3.12 0.69 33.70
CA GLY A 903 2.33 -0.52 33.42
C GLY A 903 1.20 -0.29 32.39
N ARG A 904 1.24 0.82 31.64
CA ARG A 904 0.31 1.08 30.53
C ARG A 904 0.73 0.25 29.30
N PRO A 905 -0.20 -0.45 28.61
CA PRO A 905 0.14 -1.20 27.40
C PRO A 905 0.69 -0.30 26.29
N ALA A 906 1.63 -0.83 25.49
CA ALA A 906 2.25 -0.11 24.37
C ALA A 906 1.25 0.27 23.26
N VAL A 907 0.17 -0.51 23.10
CA VAL A 907 -1.01 -0.13 22.30
C VAL A 907 -1.95 0.70 23.18
N HIS A 908 -2.11 1.98 22.86
CA HIS A 908 -2.86 2.94 23.68
C HIS A 908 -4.37 2.97 23.36
N TYR A 909 -4.77 2.42 22.20
CA TYR A 909 -6.14 2.42 21.68
C TYR A 909 -6.29 1.34 20.59
N ILE A 910 -7.48 0.73 20.48
CA ILE A 910 -7.86 -0.14 19.35
C ILE A 910 -9.18 0.38 18.78
N SER A 911 -9.20 0.75 17.50
CA SER A 911 -10.45 0.96 16.76
C SER A 911 -10.97 -0.39 16.30
N ALA A 912 -12.10 -0.79 16.86
CA ALA A 912 -12.68 -2.11 16.67
C ALA A 912 -13.30 -2.30 15.28
N HIS A 913 -13.36 -3.55 14.83
CA HIS A 913 -14.25 -3.88 13.73
C HIS A 913 -15.72 -3.80 14.19
N GLY A 914 -16.03 -4.30 15.39
CA GLY A 914 -17.22 -3.98 16.21
C GLY A 914 -18.48 -3.63 15.42
N THR A 915 -19.03 -4.58 14.67
CA THR A 915 -20.09 -4.35 13.68
C THR A 915 -21.49 -4.26 14.28
N GLY A 916 -21.70 -4.68 15.53
CA GLY A 916 -23.06 -4.85 16.09
C GLY A 916 -23.70 -6.20 15.74
N THR A 917 -22.96 -7.10 15.08
CA THR A 917 -23.39 -8.49 14.90
C THR A 917 -23.02 -9.34 16.12
N LYS A 918 -23.77 -10.42 16.37
CA LYS A 918 -23.54 -11.26 17.57
C LYS A 918 -22.20 -11.99 17.52
N GLU A 919 -21.86 -12.56 16.37
CA GLU A 919 -20.63 -13.32 16.15
C GLU A 919 -19.40 -12.42 16.24
N ASN A 920 -19.25 -11.43 15.35
CA ASN A 920 -18.08 -10.53 15.27
C ASN A 920 -17.70 -9.98 16.64
N ASP A 921 -18.62 -9.30 17.32
CA ASP A 921 -18.29 -8.54 18.52
C ASP A 921 -17.80 -9.45 19.67
N SER A 922 -18.28 -10.71 19.68
CA SER A 922 -17.81 -11.73 20.62
C SER A 922 -16.47 -12.37 20.20
N ILE A 923 -16.27 -12.61 18.90
CA ILE A 923 -15.07 -13.26 18.35
C ILE A 923 -13.89 -12.30 18.36
N GLU A 924 -14.12 -11.03 17.99
CA GLU A 924 -13.12 -9.97 18.07
C GLU A 924 -12.71 -9.74 19.53
N THR A 925 -13.66 -9.73 20.48
CA THR A 925 -13.33 -9.70 21.91
C THR A 925 -12.46 -10.89 22.32
N ARG A 926 -12.77 -12.11 21.86
CA ARG A 926 -11.93 -13.29 22.12
C ARG A 926 -10.54 -13.15 21.49
N ALA A 927 -10.43 -12.66 20.25
CA ALA A 927 -9.17 -12.47 19.56
C ALA A 927 -8.28 -11.42 20.26
N VAL A 928 -8.83 -10.27 20.64
CA VAL A 928 -8.10 -9.23 21.39
C VAL A 928 -7.63 -9.76 22.75
N LYS A 929 -8.48 -10.50 23.48
CA LYS A 929 -8.07 -11.18 24.73
C LYS A 929 -6.97 -12.23 24.50
N ALA A 930 -7.06 -13.02 23.43
CA ALA A 930 -6.09 -14.07 23.10
C ALA A 930 -4.74 -13.52 22.59
N VAL A 931 -4.69 -12.25 22.15
CA VAL A 931 -3.42 -11.56 21.84
C VAL A 931 -2.86 -10.86 23.08
N PHE A 932 -3.63 -10.00 23.76
CA PHE A 932 -3.10 -9.11 24.81
C PHE A 932 -3.22 -9.65 26.25
N GLY A 933 -3.90 -10.78 26.48
CA GLY A 933 -4.03 -11.41 27.80
C GLY A 933 -4.54 -10.46 28.87
N ASP A 934 -3.86 -10.42 30.02
CA ASP A 934 -4.16 -9.55 31.17
C ASP A 934 -4.03 -8.04 30.87
N LEU A 935 -3.51 -7.65 29.71
CA LEU A 935 -3.50 -6.26 29.26
C LEU A 935 -4.74 -5.89 28.43
N ALA A 936 -5.47 -6.85 27.86
CA ALA A 936 -6.64 -6.56 27.02
C ALA A 936 -7.69 -5.64 27.71
N PRO A 937 -8.08 -5.85 28.99
CA PRO A 937 -9.04 -4.97 29.67
C PRO A 937 -8.50 -3.58 30.03
N LYS A 938 -7.22 -3.30 29.75
CA LYS A 938 -6.57 -2.00 29.97
C LYS A 938 -6.43 -1.17 28.69
N ILE A 939 -6.82 -1.72 27.54
CA ILE A 939 -6.71 -1.06 26.23
C ILE A 939 -8.12 -0.60 25.81
N PRO A 940 -8.37 0.72 25.67
CA PRO A 940 -9.67 1.23 25.22
C PRO A 940 -9.99 0.78 23.79
N PHE A 941 -11.22 0.32 23.56
CA PHE A 941 -11.57 -0.51 22.41
C PHE A 941 -12.95 -0.17 21.80
N SER A 942 -13.06 0.97 21.09
CA SER A 942 -14.36 1.49 20.61
C SER A 942 -14.66 1.21 19.14
N SER A 943 -15.96 1.18 18.79
CA SER A 943 -16.44 1.13 17.41
C SER A 943 -17.22 2.38 17.01
N VAL A 944 -16.66 3.15 16.07
CA VAL A 944 -17.34 4.32 15.46
C VAL A 944 -18.48 3.94 14.52
N LYS A 945 -18.64 2.65 14.17
CA LYS A 945 -19.81 2.14 13.44
C LYS A 945 -21.12 2.31 14.23
N SER A 946 -21.03 2.50 15.55
CA SER A 946 -22.15 2.90 16.40
C SER A 946 -22.78 4.25 15.99
N MET A 947 -21.98 5.17 15.43
CA MET A 947 -22.41 6.51 14.99
C MET A 947 -22.59 6.61 13.47
N MET A 948 -21.67 6.04 12.68
CA MET A 948 -21.65 6.16 11.22
C MET A 948 -22.24 4.96 10.46
N GLY A 949 -22.71 3.93 11.16
CA GLY A 949 -22.96 2.63 10.53
C GLY A 949 -21.69 1.98 9.98
N HIS A 950 -21.83 0.89 9.24
CA HIS A 950 -20.74 0.16 8.62
C HIS A 950 -20.58 0.56 7.15
N LEU A 951 -19.52 1.33 6.85
CA LEU A 951 -19.17 1.83 5.50
C LEU A 951 -18.60 0.73 4.56
N ILE A 952 -18.93 -0.54 4.81
CA ILE A 952 -18.44 -1.75 4.12
C ILE A 952 -16.93 -1.66 3.82
N GLN A 953 -16.54 -1.46 2.55
CA GLN A 953 -15.14 -1.46 2.13
C GLN A 953 -14.34 -0.25 2.65
N ALA A 954 -14.99 0.91 2.81
CA ALA A 954 -14.35 2.16 3.23
C ALA A 954 -14.16 2.29 4.75
N ALA A 955 -14.72 1.37 5.55
CA ALA A 955 -14.72 1.45 7.01
C ALA A 955 -13.29 1.48 7.61
N GLY A 956 -12.41 0.58 7.14
CA GLY A 956 -11.06 0.41 7.66
C GLY A 956 -10.19 1.67 7.64
N THR A 957 -10.26 2.47 6.56
CA THR A 957 -9.52 3.75 6.51
C THR A 957 -10.21 4.87 7.30
N VAL A 958 -11.54 4.89 7.43
CA VAL A 958 -12.21 5.84 8.34
C VAL A 958 -11.87 5.54 9.82
N GLU A 959 -11.76 4.26 10.17
CA GLU A 959 -11.28 3.79 11.48
C GLU A 959 -9.76 4.05 11.67
N LEU A 960 -8.95 3.96 10.61
CA LEU A 960 -7.55 4.41 10.64
C LEU A 960 -7.44 5.92 10.90
N MET A 961 -8.26 6.74 10.23
CA MET A 961 -8.29 8.19 10.43
C MET A 961 -8.78 8.55 11.84
N THR A 962 -9.71 7.77 12.40
CA THR A 962 -10.12 7.83 13.82
C THR A 962 -8.92 7.59 14.75
N CYS A 963 -8.09 6.58 14.47
CA CYS A 963 -6.83 6.35 15.21
C CYS A 963 -5.83 7.52 15.08
N ILE A 964 -5.73 8.14 13.90
CA ILE A 964 -4.85 9.30 13.67
C ILE A 964 -5.34 10.51 14.48
N LYS A 965 -6.63 10.86 14.43
CA LYS A 965 -7.20 11.95 15.25
C LYS A 965 -7.06 11.68 16.75
N ALA A 966 -7.10 10.41 17.19
CA ALA A 966 -6.82 10.05 18.58
C ALA A 966 -5.34 10.27 18.96
N ILE A 967 -4.39 9.93 18.08
CA ILE A 967 -2.94 10.21 18.26
C ILE A 967 -2.63 11.71 18.22
N GLU A 968 -3.36 12.47 17.41
CA GLU A 968 -3.25 13.93 17.29
C GLU A 968 -3.74 14.63 18.55
N THR A 969 -5.00 14.37 18.95
CA THR A 969 -5.71 15.12 20.01
C THR A 969 -5.58 14.52 21.41
N GLY A 970 -5.25 13.24 21.53
CA GLY A 970 -5.25 12.50 22.80
C GLY A 970 -6.63 12.03 23.28
N TRP A 971 -7.68 12.21 22.48
CA TRP A 971 -9.05 11.77 22.80
C TRP A 971 -9.41 10.45 22.09
N VAL A 972 -10.21 9.61 22.76
CA VAL A 972 -10.76 8.36 22.22
C VAL A 972 -12.28 8.50 22.09
N PRO A 973 -12.88 8.15 20.94
CA PRO A 973 -14.32 8.31 20.71
C PRO A 973 -15.15 7.24 21.44
N PRO A 974 -16.46 7.45 21.63
CA PRO A 974 -17.32 6.47 22.26
C PRO A 974 -17.72 5.33 21.32
N THR A 975 -18.13 4.21 21.90
CA THR A 975 -19.14 3.32 21.31
C THR A 975 -20.49 3.74 21.89
N ILE A 976 -21.33 4.41 21.09
CA ILE A 976 -22.67 4.81 21.54
C ILE A 976 -23.63 3.62 21.52
N ASN A 977 -24.82 3.81 22.11
CA ASN A 977 -25.91 2.83 22.20
C ASN A 977 -25.62 1.59 23.07
N LEU A 978 -24.45 1.53 23.72
CA LEU A 978 -24.03 0.45 24.60
C LEU A 978 -24.61 0.66 26.00
N ASN A 979 -25.79 0.08 26.24
CA ASN A 979 -26.60 0.30 27.45
C ASN A 979 -26.65 -0.93 28.36
N ALA A 980 -26.59 -2.12 27.78
CA ALA A 980 -26.56 -3.40 28.47
C ALA A 980 -25.44 -4.27 27.87
N PRO A 981 -24.18 -4.11 28.32
CA PRO A 981 -23.04 -4.88 27.81
C PRO A 981 -23.28 -6.39 27.84
N ASP A 982 -22.89 -7.07 26.77
CA ASP A 982 -22.97 -8.53 26.67
C ASP A 982 -21.96 -9.19 27.62
N PRO A 983 -22.34 -10.14 28.49
CA PRO A 983 -21.40 -10.84 29.37
C PRO A 983 -20.25 -11.58 28.67
N VAL A 984 -20.32 -11.85 27.36
CA VAL A 984 -19.16 -12.37 26.59
C VAL A 984 -18.27 -11.27 26.01
N CYS A 985 -18.71 -10.02 26.09
CA CYS A 985 -18.01 -8.81 25.70
C CYS A 985 -17.57 -8.05 26.96
N GLU A 986 -16.41 -8.41 27.51
CA GLU A 986 -15.94 -7.98 28.84
C GLU A 986 -14.77 -6.96 28.81
N LEU A 987 -14.52 -6.30 27.68
CA LEU A 987 -13.46 -5.28 27.52
C LEU A 987 -13.96 -3.84 27.74
N ASP A 988 -13.06 -2.87 27.65
CA ASP A 988 -13.35 -1.45 27.83
C ASP A 988 -13.75 -0.77 26.51
N TYR A 989 -15.03 -0.90 26.13
CA TYR A 989 -15.56 -0.45 24.84
C TYR A 989 -15.77 1.06 24.68
N VAL A 990 -15.37 1.88 25.67
CA VAL A 990 -15.66 3.33 25.70
C VAL A 990 -17.18 3.62 25.61
N PRO A 991 -18.01 3.08 26.52
CA PRO A 991 -19.46 3.18 26.41
C PRO A 991 -19.95 4.63 26.50
N ASN A 992 -20.62 5.07 25.43
CA ASN A 992 -21.40 6.31 25.26
C ASN A 992 -20.67 7.66 25.38
N GLU A 993 -19.64 7.80 26.24
CA GLU A 993 -18.89 9.05 26.43
C GLU A 993 -17.44 8.94 25.96
N ALA A 994 -16.97 9.93 25.19
CA ALA A 994 -15.57 10.04 24.78
C ALA A 994 -14.63 10.24 25.98
N ARG A 995 -13.37 9.77 25.87
CA ARG A 995 -12.38 9.90 26.96
C ARG A 995 -11.10 10.62 26.55
N ASP A 996 -10.68 11.51 27.44
CA ASP A 996 -9.42 12.25 27.38
C ASP A 996 -8.27 11.44 27.98
N TYR A 997 -7.23 11.16 27.19
CA TYR A 997 -6.00 10.53 27.64
C TYR A 997 -4.81 11.50 27.74
N THR A 998 -4.97 12.81 27.45
CA THR A 998 -3.88 13.80 27.45
C THR A 998 -3.10 13.84 28.77
N ALA A 999 -3.81 13.82 29.91
CA ALA A 999 -3.23 13.75 31.26
C ALA A 999 -2.43 12.45 31.53
N GLN A 1000 -2.61 11.43 30.70
CA GLN A 1000 -1.93 10.13 30.74
C GLN A 1000 -0.85 10.01 29.64
N GLY A 1001 -0.51 11.12 28.97
CA GLY A 1001 0.43 11.18 27.83
C GLY A 1001 -0.22 11.11 26.44
N GLY A 1002 -1.55 10.95 26.37
CA GLY A 1002 -2.32 10.83 25.12
C GLY A 1002 -2.25 9.43 24.49
N VAL A 1003 -2.59 9.35 23.20
CA VAL A 1003 -2.46 8.13 22.38
C VAL A 1003 -1.16 8.22 21.58
N HIS A 1004 -0.39 7.13 21.49
CA HIS A 1004 0.92 7.11 20.82
C HIS A 1004 1.05 5.99 19.78
N ALA A 1005 0.45 4.83 20.03
CA ALA A 1005 0.26 3.77 19.06
C ALA A 1005 -1.18 3.25 19.16
N ALA A 1006 -1.79 2.93 18.02
CA ALA A 1006 -3.16 2.45 17.93
C ALA A 1006 -3.32 1.40 16.83
N LEU A 1007 -4.24 0.46 17.03
CA LEU A 1007 -4.64 -0.53 16.02
C LEU A 1007 -5.95 -0.12 15.33
N SER A 1008 -6.11 -0.49 14.06
CA SER A 1008 -7.36 -0.43 13.31
C SER A 1008 -7.68 -1.82 12.73
N ASN A 1009 -8.84 -2.38 13.10
CA ASN A 1009 -9.24 -3.76 12.81
C ASN A 1009 -10.28 -3.85 11.67
N GLY A 1010 -10.03 -4.71 10.68
CA GLY A 1010 -10.96 -5.04 9.59
C GLY A 1010 -11.13 -6.54 9.40
N PHE A 1011 -12.31 -7.08 9.73
CA PHE A 1011 -12.59 -8.53 9.69
C PHE A 1011 -13.81 -8.81 8.79
N GLY A 1012 -13.56 -9.11 7.51
CA GLY A 1012 -14.58 -9.15 6.46
C GLY A 1012 -15.14 -10.53 6.11
N PHE A 1013 -16.35 -10.53 5.54
CA PHE A 1013 -17.01 -11.72 4.98
C PHE A 1013 -16.11 -12.45 3.96
N GLY A 1014 -16.21 -13.78 3.94
CA GLY A 1014 -15.21 -14.64 3.31
C GLY A 1014 -13.94 -14.86 4.15
N GLY A 1015 -13.97 -14.49 5.43
CA GLY A 1015 -12.92 -14.78 6.41
C GLY A 1015 -11.64 -13.96 6.26
N GLN A 1016 -11.73 -12.73 5.73
CA GLN A 1016 -10.58 -11.89 5.40
C GLN A 1016 -10.23 -10.95 6.55
N ASN A 1017 -9.09 -11.19 7.22
CA ASN A 1017 -8.69 -10.49 8.43
C ASN A 1017 -7.48 -9.59 8.20
N ASN A 1018 -7.63 -8.28 8.39
CA ASN A 1018 -6.57 -7.30 8.25
C ASN A 1018 -6.49 -6.36 9.46
N THR A 1019 -5.27 -5.99 9.86
CA THR A 1019 -5.01 -5.07 10.97
C THR A 1019 -3.88 -4.10 10.61
N LEU A 1020 -4.09 -2.81 10.87
CA LEU A 1020 -3.05 -1.78 10.76
C LEU A 1020 -2.61 -1.31 12.14
N LEU A 1021 -1.32 -1.04 12.31
CA LEU A 1021 -0.75 -0.35 13.47
C LEU A 1021 -0.17 1.00 13.03
N VAL A 1022 -0.74 2.09 13.55
CA VAL A 1022 -0.23 3.45 13.37
C VAL A 1022 0.37 3.99 14.67
N ARG A 1023 1.44 4.78 14.55
CA ARG A 1023 2.09 5.45 15.69
C ARG A 1023 2.42 6.92 15.42
N LYS A 1024 2.61 7.69 16.49
CA LYS A 1024 2.95 9.12 16.44
C LYS A 1024 4.34 9.32 15.83
N SER A 1025 4.44 10.12 14.76
CA SER A 1025 5.70 10.29 14.03
C SER A 1025 6.77 11.00 14.88
N LEU A 1026 7.98 10.44 14.90
CA LEU A 1026 9.11 10.93 15.70
C LEU A 1026 9.65 12.31 15.23
N LEU A 1027 9.32 12.75 14.02
CA LEU A 1027 9.79 14.05 13.50
C LEU A 1027 9.33 15.24 14.37
N VAL A 1028 8.15 15.15 15.00
CA VAL A 1028 7.62 16.18 15.92
C VAL A 1028 8.60 16.43 17.08
N ARG A 1029 9.25 15.39 17.60
CA ARG A 1029 10.27 15.55 18.66
C ARG A 1029 11.53 16.25 18.14
N LEU A 1030 11.99 15.93 16.93
CA LEU A 1030 13.21 16.51 16.36
C LEU A 1030 13.04 17.99 16.00
N ALA A 1031 11.89 18.41 15.48
CA ALA A 1031 11.63 19.83 15.20
C ALA A 1031 11.66 20.68 16.49
N ILE A 1032 10.93 20.25 17.53
CA ILE A 1032 10.88 20.95 18.82
C ILE A 1032 12.24 20.91 19.52
N ALA A 1033 12.90 19.75 19.56
CA ALA A 1033 14.24 19.63 20.15
C ALA A 1033 15.28 20.49 19.42
N SER A 1034 15.20 20.58 18.08
CA SER A 1034 16.09 21.45 17.31
C SER A 1034 15.82 22.93 17.57
N ALA A 1035 14.56 23.36 17.68
CA ALA A 1035 14.21 24.74 18.03
C ALA A 1035 14.73 25.11 19.44
N VAL A 1036 14.58 24.20 20.42
CA VAL A 1036 15.09 24.38 21.78
C VAL A 1036 16.63 24.37 21.82
N LEU A 1037 17.28 23.45 21.11
CA LEU A 1037 18.75 23.38 21.00
C LEU A 1037 19.33 24.56 20.20
N PHE A 1038 18.59 25.15 19.26
CA PHE A 1038 18.99 26.35 18.54
C PHE A 1038 18.86 27.60 19.42
N ALA A 1039 17.78 27.71 20.21
CA ALA A 1039 17.64 28.76 21.21
C ALA A 1039 18.74 28.67 22.31
N LEU A 1040 19.01 27.46 22.82
CA LEU A 1040 20.12 27.20 23.73
C LEU A 1040 21.49 27.39 23.06
N GLY A 1041 21.61 27.11 21.77
CA GLY A 1041 22.81 27.30 20.96
C GLY A 1041 23.15 28.77 20.74
N ILE A 1042 22.14 29.63 20.56
CA ILE A 1042 22.29 31.09 20.54
C ILE A 1042 22.79 31.59 21.90
N VAL A 1043 22.22 31.10 23.01
CA VAL A 1043 22.72 31.40 24.37
C VAL A 1043 24.15 30.87 24.57
N GLY A 1044 24.45 29.69 24.04
CA GLY A 1044 25.77 29.06 24.06
C GLY A 1044 26.81 29.82 23.24
N LEU A 1045 26.46 30.35 22.07
CA LEU A 1045 27.33 31.21 21.26
C LEU A 1045 27.60 32.55 21.93
N VAL A 1046 26.61 33.14 22.59
CA VAL A 1046 26.81 34.35 23.42
C VAL A 1046 27.72 34.06 24.61
N ALA A 1047 27.57 32.90 25.26
CA ALA A 1047 28.44 32.46 26.36
C ALA A 1047 29.86 32.09 25.89
N ALA A 1048 30.01 31.48 24.71
CA ALA A 1048 31.30 31.15 24.10
C ALA A 1048 32.04 32.40 23.64
N GLY A 1049 31.34 33.37 23.04
CA GLY A 1049 31.88 34.70 22.74
C GLY A 1049 32.32 35.44 24.01
N TRP A 1050 31.55 35.34 25.09
CA TRP A 1050 31.95 35.87 26.40
C TRP A 1050 33.21 35.18 26.94
N TYR A 1051 33.30 33.85 26.88
CA TYR A 1051 34.46 33.08 27.35
C TYR A 1051 35.71 33.29 26.50
N ALA A 1052 35.57 33.36 25.17
CA ALA A 1052 36.63 33.75 24.24
C ALA A 1052 37.11 35.18 24.52
N SER A 1053 36.18 36.12 24.76
CA SER A 1053 36.53 37.48 25.21
C SER A 1053 37.23 37.52 26.57
N LYS A 1054 37.21 36.44 27.35
CA LYS A 1054 37.94 36.33 28.62
C LYS A 1054 39.35 35.81 28.39
N LEU A 1055 39.52 34.75 27.59
CA LEU A 1055 40.84 34.26 27.15
C LEU A 1055 41.64 35.37 26.43
N MET A 1056 40.99 36.18 25.57
CA MET A 1056 41.61 37.33 24.90
C MET A 1056 42.03 38.49 25.85
N ARG A 1057 41.77 38.42 27.16
CA ARG A 1057 42.19 39.45 28.13
C ARG A 1057 43.41 39.05 28.95
N GLU A 1058 43.84 37.80 28.91
CA GLU A 1058 44.80 37.25 29.88
C GLU A 1058 46.20 36.97 29.26
N GLU A 1059 46.36 37.06 27.93
CA GLU A 1059 47.64 36.89 27.17
C GLU A 1059 47.80 37.99 26.08
N PRO A 1060 48.63 39.05 26.27
CA PRO A 1060 48.61 40.24 25.40
C PRO A 1060 49.85 40.41 24.45
N ALA A 1061 49.81 39.78 23.27
CA ALA A 1061 50.60 40.07 22.06
C ALA A 1061 49.93 39.35 20.84
N TRP A 1062 50.14 39.61 19.54
CA TRP A 1062 51.18 40.32 18.76
C TRP A 1062 50.62 40.71 17.35
N TRP A 1063 50.21 41.95 17.04
CA TRP A 1063 49.66 42.31 15.69
C TRP A 1063 49.81 43.81 15.29
N ALA A 1064 50.11 44.13 14.02
CA ALA A 1064 50.06 45.51 13.46
C ALA A 1064 50.14 45.64 11.90
N GLY A 1065 49.10 46.22 11.24
CA GLY A 1065 49.08 46.82 9.86
C GLY A 1065 49.32 45.89 8.64
N ALA A 1066 49.13 46.26 7.35
CA ALA A 1066 48.37 47.27 6.57
C ALA A 1066 48.66 46.99 5.05
N ASP A 1067 47.95 47.37 3.96
CA ASP A 1067 46.73 48.13 3.59
C ASP A 1067 46.20 47.59 2.22
N VAL A 1068 45.02 48.02 1.69
CA VAL A 1068 44.44 47.55 0.40
C VAL A 1068 43.97 48.67 -0.57
N SER A 1069 44.51 49.90 -0.47
CA SER A 1069 44.02 51.05 -1.26
C SER A 1069 44.35 51.07 -2.77
N GLN A 1070 45.10 50.08 -3.30
CA GLN A 1070 45.70 50.13 -4.66
C GLN A 1070 45.20 49.05 -5.66
N ILE A 1071 43.98 48.53 -5.50
CA ILE A 1071 43.36 47.65 -6.52
C ILE A 1071 42.52 48.50 -7.49
N GLU A 1072 43.07 48.75 -8.69
CA GLU A 1072 42.47 49.63 -9.71
C GLU A 1072 41.31 48.99 -10.51
N ASP A 1073 41.16 47.66 -10.48
CA ASP A 1073 40.13 46.90 -11.23
C ASP A 1073 38.79 46.84 -10.48
N ALA A 1074 37.92 47.85 -10.71
CA ALA A 1074 36.68 48.01 -9.96
C ALA A 1074 35.67 46.84 -10.06
N PRO A 1075 35.39 46.24 -11.24
CA PRO A 1075 34.52 45.06 -11.35
C PRO A 1075 35.05 43.79 -10.66
N ARG A 1076 36.33 43.75 -10.30
CA ARG A 1076 36.94 42.70 -9.49
C ARG A 1076 36.87 43.03 -8.00
N ARG A 1077 37.10 44.30 -7.63
CA ARG A 1077 36.92 44.81 -6.27
C ARG A 1077 35.48 44.64 -5.77
N ALA A 1078 34.47 44.84 -6.62
CA ALA A 1078 33.06 44.65 -6.28
C ALA A 1078 32.73 43.16 -5.98
N ARG A 1079 33.08 42.24 -6.87
CA ARG A 1079 32.78 40.80 -6.70
C ARG A 1079 33.46 40.17 -5.47
N LEU A 1080 34.65 40.66 -5.10
CA LEU A 1080 35.34 40.25 -3.88
C LEU A 1080 34.69 40.77 -2.57
N LEU A 1081 33.80 41.76 -2.65
CA LEU A 1081 32.97 42.23 -1.53
C LEU A 1081 31.60 41.55 -1.49
N GLU A 1082 31.01 41.21 -2.65
CA GLU A 1082 29.76 40.44 -2.72
C GLU A 1082 29.92 39.00 -2.22
N GLN A 1083 31.03 38.34 -2.57
CA GLN A 1083 31.22 36.90 -2.37
C GLN A 1083 32.00 36.59 -1.07
N GLY A 1084 31.45 37.02 0.07
CA GLY A 1084 32.08 36.97 1.41
C GLY A 1084 32.62 35.60 1.85
N VAL A 1085 33.85 35.30 1.42
CA VAL A 1085 34.79 34.22 1.79
C VAL A 1085 34.19 32.90 2.27
N THR A 1086 33.92 31.99 1.33
CA THR A 1086 34.28 30.56 1.48
C THR A 1086 34.62 29.95 0.11
N THR A 1087 35.66 29.11 0.09
CA THR A 1087 36.01 28.12 -0.96
C THR A 1087 36.12 28.58 -2.42
N ALA A 1088 37.34 28.95 -2.82
CA ALA A 1088 37.91 28.60 -4.14
C ALA A 1088 39.46 28.64 -4.10
N LEU A 1089 40.11 27.49 -3.90
CA LEU A 1089 41.54 27.33 -4.14
C LEU A 1089 41.85 25.92 -4.70
N HIS A 1090 42.27 25.90 -5.96
CA HIS A 1090 43.27 24.96 -6.44
C HIS A 1090 44.46 25.77 -6.97
N GLU A 1091 45.62 25.12 -6.99
CA GLU A 1091 46.96 25.63 -7.31
C GLU A 1091 47.60 26.61 -6.29
N PRO A 1092 48.92 26.48 -6.02
CA PRO A 1092 49.57 27.16 -4.89
C PRO A 1092 50.43 28.36 -5.30
N ARG A 1093 50.67 29.29 -4.37
CA ARG A 1093 51.87 30.15 -4.36
C ARG A 1093 52.40 30.38 -2.94
N GLU A 1094 53.70 30.59 -2.86
CA GLU A 1094 54.49 30.65 -1.63
C GLU A 1094 54.39 32.01 -0.94
N SER A 1095 54.03 32.04 0.34
CA SER A 1095 54.58 32.93 1.38
C SER A 1095 53.92 32.66 2.72
N ASP A 1096 54.73 32.44 3.76
CA ASP A 1096 54.26 32.27 5.13
C ASP A 1096 54.07 33.63 5.82
N GLU A 1097 52.83 34.05 6.10
CA GLU A 1097 52.40 34.76 7.34
C GLU A 1097 50.86 35.02 7.37
N PRO A 1098 50.23 35.27 8.54
CA PRO A 1098 48.77 35.17 8.75
C PRO A 1098 47.94 36.48 8.59
N TRP A 1099 46.62 36.35 8.44
CA TRP A 1099 45.68 37.40 7.98
C TRP A 1099 44.54 37.73 9.00
N SER A 1100 43.95 38.95 8.96
CA SER A 1100 42.72 39.32 9.71
C SER A 1100 41.95 40.54 9.13
N VAL A 1101 40.72 40.84 9.61
CA VAL A 1101 39.72 41.77 8.97
C VAL A 1101 38.89 42.56 10.02
N ARG A 1102 38.32 43.73 9.65
CA ARG A 1102 37.29 44.51 10.42
C ARG A 1102 36.22 45.14 9.48
N MET A 1103 35.06 45.52 10.03
CA MET A 1103 33.89 46.15 9.33
C MET A 1103 33.46 47.47 10.02
N THR A 1104 32.58 48.28 9.40
CA THR A 1104 32.03 49.52 9.98
C THR A 1104 30.55 49.41 10.39
N ASP A 1105 30.09 50.32 11.26
CA ASP A 1105 28.72 50.36 11.80
C ASP A 1105 27.65 50.51 10.71
N ASP A 1106 27.86 51.38 9.72
CA ASP A 1106 26.90 51.59 8.63
C ASP A 1106 26.84 50.39 7.68
N ASP A 1107 27.98 49.73 7.41
CA ASP A 1107 28.01 48.47 6.65
C ASP A 1107 27.15 47.40 7.33
N VAL A 1108 27.29 47.25 8.66
CA VAL A 1108 26.53 46.23 9.39
C VAL A 1108 25.06 46.62 9.55
N ASN A 1109 24.72 47.89 9.70
CA ASN A 1109 23.31 48.31 9.74
C ASN A 1109 22.60 48.01 8.41
N ALA A 1110 23.21 48.35 7.26
CA ALA A 1110 22.66 48.01 5.94
C ALA A 1110 22.60 46.49 5.71
N TRP A 1111 23.62 45.75 6.14
CA TRP A 1111 23.63 44.29 6.09
C TRP A 1111 22.53 43.65 6.97
N LEU A 1112 22.27 44.20 8.17
CA LEU A 1112 21.22 43.72 9.06
C LEU A 1112 19.83 43.96 8.49
N GLU A 1113 19.54 45.15 7.96
CA GLU A 1113 18.25 45.44 7.30
C GLU A 1113 18.01 44.44 6.16
N HIS A 1114 18.97 44.32 5.25
CA HIS A 1114 18.80 43.49 4.06
C HIS A 1114 18.78 41.98 4.40
N ARG A 1115 19.63 41.49 5.32
CA ARG A 1115 19.61 40.06 5.69
C ARG A 1115 18.45 39.69 6.60
N LEU A 1116 18.10 40.45 7.65
CA LEU A 1116 16.97 40.05 8.50
C LEU A 1116 15.63 40.23 7.78
N GLY A 1117 15.46 41.26 6.96
CA GLY A 1117 14.27 41.39 6.11
C GLY A 1117 14.13 40.18 5.18
N SER A 1118 15.15 39.95 4.34
CA SER A 1118 15.15 38.84 3.39
C SER A 1118 15.07 37.45 4.05
N TRP A 1119 15.64 37.25 5.25
CA TRP A 1119 15.62 35.97 5.96
C TRP A 1119 14.25 35.69 6.63
N LEU A 1120 13.55 36.72 7.10
CA LEU A 1120 12.19 36.60 7.64
C LEU A 1120 11.12 36.52 6.55
N GLU A 1121 11.35 37.12 5.38
CA GLU A 1121 10.42 37.04 4.24
C GLU A 1121 10.58 35.73 3.44
N ASN A 1122 11.80 35.21 3.25
CA ASN A 1122 12.05 33.95 2.54
C ASN A 1122 11.93 32.69 3.43
N ARG A 1123 11.52 32.82 4.70
CA ARG A 1123 11.10 31.70 5.53
C ARG A 1123 9.85 32.07 6.32
N SER A 1124 8.72 31.50 5.93
CA SER A 1124 7.53 31.39 6.77
C SER A 1124 7.92 30.75 8.10
N MET A 1125 8.05 31.56 9.15
CA MET A 1125 8.10 31.05 10.51
C MET A 1125 6.67 30.73 10.93
N ASP A 1126 6.37 29.46 11.17
CA ASP A 1126 5.08 29.02 11.71
C ASP A 1126 4.89 29.57 13.12
N LEU A 1127 4.28 30.75 13.19
CA LEU A 1127 3.69 31.30 14.40
C LEU A 1127 2.34 30.61 14.64
N PRO A 1128 1.87 30.52 15.90
CA PRO A 1128 0.48 30.18 16.18
C PRO A 1128 -0.48 31.09 15.40
N SER A 1129 -1.65 30.55 15.04
CA SER A 1129 -2.70 31.16 14.19
C SER A 1129 -3.12 32.59 14.52
N ASP A 1130 -2.79 33.05 15.72
CA ASP A 1130 -3.33 34.25 16.35
C ASP A 1130 -2.45 35.49 16.14
N PHE A 1131 -1.42 35.41 15.29
CA PHE A 1131 -0.51 36.51 14.97
C PHE A 1131 -0.14 36.58 13.48
N ASN A 1132 -0.12 37.80 12.93
CA ASN A 1132 0.41 38.06 11.59
C ASN A 1132 1.95 38.00 11.58
N ALA A 1133 2.51 37.78 10.39
CA ALA A 1133 3.95 37.81 10.13
C ALA A 1133 4.64 39.08 10.71
N PRO A 1134 5.86 38.93 11.29
CA PRO A 1134 6.54 40.03 11.97
C PRO A 1134 6.90 41.16 11.00
N ARG A 1135 6.68 42.41 11.42
CA ARG A 1135 7.22 43.58 10.72
C ARG A 1135 8.45 44.09 11.44
N VAL A 1136 9.58 44.09 10.74
CA VAL A 1136 10.82 44.75 11.18
C VAL A 1136 10.80 46.21 10.72
N ARG A 1137 11.26 47.12 11.57
CA ARG A 1137 11.53 48.52 11.22
C ARG A 1137 12.82 48.94 11.91
N VAL A 1138 13.70 49.62 11.18
CA VAL A 1138 14.92 50.22 11.73
C VAL A 1138 14.83 51.72 11.50
N GLU A 1139 14.97 52.51 12.56
CA GLU A 1139 14.97 53.98 12.51
C GLU A 1139 15.97 54.48 13.55
N GLY A 1140 16.87 55.39 13.15
CA GLY A 1140 17.85 56.01 14.05
C GLY A 1140 18.77 55.01 14.78
N GLY A 1141 19.14 53.91 14.12
CA GLY A 1141 19.97 52.86 14.74
C GLY A 1141 19.24 51.95 15.74
N ARG A 1142 17.90 51.99 15.82
CA ARG A 1142 17.11 51.09 16.68
C ARG A 1142 16.28 50.12 15.85
N VAL A 1143 16.51 48.83 16.06
CA VAL A 1143 15.76 47.73 15.44
C VAL A 1143 14.52 47.44 16.27
N THR A 1144 13.36 47.44 15.61
CA THR A 1144 12.05 47.17 16.21
C THR A 1144 11.38 46.03 15.47
N VAL A 1145 11.00 44.96 16.16
CA VAL A 1145 10.24 43.83 15.60
C VAL A 1145 8.86 43.79 16.23
N GLY A 1146 7.81 43.98 15.41
CA GLY A 1146 6.42 44.09 15.86
C GLY A 1146 5.53 42.97 15.35
N PHE A 1147 4.77 42.35 16.27
CA PHE A 1147 3.75 41.34 15.98
C PHE A 1147 2.35 41.91 16.26
N LYS A 1148 1.35 41.56 15.43
CA LYS A 1148 -0.03 42.04 15.56
C LYS A 1148 -1.03 40.90 15.41
N SER A 1149 -1.90 40.72 16.39
CA SER A 1149 -3.00 39.73 16.32
C SER A 1149 -4.11 40.16 15.34
N PRO A 1150 -4.78 39.23 14.64
CA PRO A 1150 -5.96 39.53 13.84
C PRO A 1150 -7.27 39.61 14.65
N ASP A 1151 -7.31 39.12 15.91
CA ASP A 1151 -8.52 39.21 16.75
C ASP A 1151 -8.73 40.65 17.26
N PRO A 1152 -9.83 41.34 16.89
CA PRO A 1152 -10.11 42.72 17.34
C PRO A 1152 -10.33 42.84 18.87
N ARG A 1153 -10.48 41.72 19.59
CA ARG A 1153 -10.63 41.66 21.05
C ARG A 1153 -9.28 41.69 21.78
N ILE A 1154 -8.15 41.53 21.07
CA ILE A 1154 -6.79 41.56 21.63
C ILE A 1154 -6.04 42.81 21.09
N PRO A 1155 -6.35 44.02 21.58
CA PRO A 1155 -5.70 45.25 21.14
C PRO A 1155 -4.28 45.39 21.71
N GLY A 1156 -3.33 44.62 21.18
CA GLY A 1156 -1.93 44.66 21.56
C GLY A 1156 -1.00 44.44 20.36
N VAL A 1157 -0.02 45.34 20.21
CA VAL A 1157 1.20 45.06 19.44
C VAL A 1157 2.25 44.59 20.44
N LEU A 1158 2.83 43.42 20.19
CA LEU A 1158 4.00 42.95 20.91
C LEU A 1158 5.23 43.50 20.18
N ALA A 1159 5.98 44.41 20.81
CA ALA A 1159 7.16 45.03 20.22
C ALA A 1159 8.42 44.67 21.02
N VAL A 1160 9.43 44.18 20.30
CA VAL A 1160 10.79 43.96 20.81
C VAL A 1160 11.71 44.99 20.18
N GLU A 1161 12.32 45.83 21.01
CA GLU A 1161 13.22 46.90 20.56
C GLU A 1161 14.64 46.67 21.10
N PHE A 1162 15.64 46.86 20.24
CA PHE A 1162 17.05 46.87 20.63
C PHE A 1162 17.89 47.77 19.71
N THR A 1163 18.95 48.34 20.27
CA THR A 1163 19.98 49.06 19.51
C THR A 1163 21.21 48.16 19.43
N PRO A 1164 21.67 47.76 18.22
CA PRO A 1164 23.00 47.20 18.04
C PRO A 1164 24.04 48.33 18.21
N GLU A 1165 25.02 48.11 19.07
CA GLU A 1165 26.28 48.87 19.11
C GLU A 1165 27.40 47.99 18.56
N LEU A 1166 28.27 48.57 17.73
CA LEU A 1166 29.52 47.95 17.33
C LEU A 1166 30.58 48.28 18.40
N THR A 1167 31.14 47.26 19.04
CA THR A 1167 32.22 47.47 20.01
C THR A 1167 33.52 47.83 19.30
N GLU A 1168 34.45 48.52 19.99
CA GLU A 1168 35.74 49.00 19.44
C GLU A 1168 36.63 47.93 18.78
N ASN A 1169 36.26 46.64 18.89
CA ASN A 1169 36.91 45.49 18.28
C ASN A 1169 36.14 44.84 17.11
N GLY A 1170 35.09 45.49 16.59
CA GLY A 1170 34.35 45.02 15.41
C GLY A 1170 33.17 44.09 15.68
N ALA A 1171 32.86 43.78 16.94
CA ALA A 1171 31.81 42.84 17.31
C ALA A 1171 30.51 43.57 17.73
N LEU A 1172 29.39 43.18 17.12
CA LEU A 1172 28.07 43.71 17.45
C LEU A 1172 27.53 43.20 18.79
N ARG A 1173 26.83 44.07 19.52
CA ARG A 1173 26.09 43.71 20.73
C ARG A 1173 24.80 44.52 20.84
N ALA A 1174 23.70 43.87 21.23
CA ALA A 1174 22.49 44.59 21.63
C ALA A 1174 22.75 45.32 22.96
N ALA A 1175 22.89 46.65 22.93
CA ALA A 1175 23.29 47.47 24.07
C ALA A 1175 22.18 47.63 25.11
N SER A 1176 20.93 47.69 24.64
CA SER A 1176 19.72 47.68 25.48
C SER A 1176 18.62 46.84 24.83
N ARG A 1177 17.66 46.39 25.64
CA ARG A 1177 16.45 45.69 25.19
C ARG A 1177 15.25 46.25 25.95
N SER A 1178 14.23 46.71 25.23
CA SER A 1178 12.93 47.07 25.80
C SER A 1178 11.83 46.19 25.19
N PHE A 1179 11.05 45.55 26.06
CA PHE A 1179 9.78 44.91 25.72
C PHE A 1179 8.66 45.88 26.08
N SER A 1180 7.72 46.10 25.16
CA SER A 1180 6.49 46.84 25.46
C SER A 1180 5.26 46.19 24.85
N MET A 1181 4.14 46.28 25.57
CA MET A 1181 2.80 46.04 25.03
C MET A 1181 2.08 47.38 24.93
N GLY A 1182 1.68 47.77 23.73
CA GLY A 1182 0.96 49.03 23.52
C GLY A 1182 -0.44 49.01 24.12
N ASN A 1183 -0.76 50.01 24.97
CA ASN A 1183 -2.11 50.41 25.41
C ASN A 1183 -2.96 49.42 26.24
N MET A 1184 -2.57 49.17 27.50
CA MET A 1184 -3.53 48.85 28.59
C MET A 1184 -3.68 50.01 29.60
N ARG A 1185 -4.39 51.08 29.22
CA ARG A 1185 -4.88 52.06 30.22
C ARG A 1185 -6.13 51.49 30.92
N ARG A 1186 -5.92 50.91 32.11
CA ARG A 1186 -6.88 50.30 33.08
C ARG A 1186 -6.81 48.77 33.22
N ALA A 1187 -5.65 48.27 33.67
CA ALA A 1187 -5.56 47.03 34.44
C ALA A 1187 -4.61 47.25 35.64
N ARG A 1188 -4.73 46.45 36.71
CA ARG A 1188 -3.78 46.50 37.83
C ARG A 1188 -2.46 45.82 37.43
N PRO A 1189 -1.29 46.24 37.95
CA PRO A 1189 -0.01 45.74 37.50
C PRO A 1189 0.20 44.27 37.91
N TRP A 1190 0.36 43.40 36.93
CA TRP A 1190 0.89 42.06 37.14
C TRP A 1190 2.39 42.13 37.42
N LYS A 1191 2.83 41.55 38.53
CA LYS A 1191 4.26 41.29 38.80
C LYS A 1191 4.58 39.84 38.47
N THR A 1192 5.24 39.61 37.35
CA THR A 1192 5.84 38.31 36.99
C THR A 1192 7.35 38.43 36.93
N SER A 1193 8.01 38.13 38.04
CA SER A 1193 9.47 38.07 38.13
C SER A 1193 9.98 36.69 37.67
N TRP A 1194 10.55 36.62 36.47
CA TRP A 1194 11.39 35.48 36.07
C TRP A 1194 12.73 35.58 36.81
N ALA A 1195 12.83 34.89 37.94
CA ALA A 1195 14.05 34.74 38.72
C ALA A 1195 14.37 33.25 38.87
N CYS A 1196 15.52 32.82 38.35
CA CYS A 1196 15.99 31.45 38.57
C CYS A 1196 16.56 31.35 39.99
N CYS A 1197 15.97 30.51 40.84
CA CYS A 1197 16.43 30.24 42.20
C CYS A 1197 16.21 28.77 42.57
N TRP A 1198 17.31 28.13 42.97
CA TRP A 1198 17.36 26.78 43.53
C TRP A 1198 17.29 26.89 45.05
N ASN A 1199 16.51 26.05 45.74
CA ASN A 1199 16.61 25.91 47.20
C ASN A 1199 16.08 24.53 47.66
N PRO A 1200 16.78 23.80 48.56
CA PRO A 1200 16.39 22.43 48.92
C PRO A 1200 15.47 22.37 50.15
N GLY A 1201 14.40 21.58 50.03
CA GLY A 1201 13.57 21.13 51.15
C GLY A 1201 12.38 22.04 51.53
N GLY A 1202 11.23 21.42 51.81
CA GLY A 1202 10.01 22.12 52.27
C GLY A 1202 8.73 21.52 51.68
N ARG A 1203 7.83 21.04 52.54
CA ARG A 1203 6.52 20.48 52.14
C ARG A 1203 5.50 21.60 51.90
N SER A 1204 4.72 21.53 50.81
CA SER A 1204 3.24 21.62 50.86
C SER A 1204 2.57 21.34 49.51
N ARG A 1205 1.27 20.99 49.57
CA ARG A 1205 0.38 20.62 48.45
C ARG A 1205 -0.26 21.86 47.76
N PRO A 1206 -0.98 21.70 46.63
CA PRO A 1206 -1.19 22.76 45.63
C PRO A 1206 -2.54 23.49 45.71
N THR A 1207 -2.67 24.57 44.91
CA THR A 1207 -3.94 25.11 44.42
C THR A 1207 -3.81 25.55 42.96
N SER A 1208 -4.81 25.18 42.15
CA SER A 1208 -5.16 25.64 40.80
C SER A 1208 -4.62 27.01 40.35
N CYS A 1209 -4.12 27.10 39.12
CA CYS A 1209 -5.00 27.40 37.98
C CYS A 1209 -4.39 26.91 36.65
#